data_AF-A0A2V2N5Y4-F1
#
_entry.id   AF-A0A2V2N5Y4-F1
#
_cell.length_a   1.000
_cell.length_b   1.000
_cell.length_c   1.000
_cell.angle_alpha   90.00
_cell.angle_beta   90.00
_cell.angle_gamma   90.00
#
_symmetry.space_group_name_H-M   'P 1'
#
loop_
_entity.id
_entity.type
_entity.pdbx_description
1 polymer ?
#
loop_
_entity_poly.entity_id
_entity_poly.type
_entity_poly.pdbx_seq_one_letter_code
_entity_poly.pdbx_strand_id
1 'polypeptide(L)'
;MNNHFPFLSWLSAIILISLVLFSTGVCTVSAENQSYFIGQISDNGNLIDQYITGPGLPPSGWVKDMNAVNASDPSITVLKTGEVPALRWSYGCSATSASMYFGYFDRNGYPNLYVGSTDGGVFPLTNKVWGNSSEGYGECPLSASHKGIDNLTIKGHVDDYYSAYDSAVDPYYGSWAEHSAKNCVGDYMGTNQYQNWLNTDGSTVFFYYTNGSPLYDYSGSESDKYRDGTHGMRLFAESRGYSVATNYNQYIFGYKGNTKGFTYSQYKSEIDSGYPVLIQVEGHTMIGVGYTGTDQIIVHDTWDYSSHTMTWGGKYSGMQHFAVSVFHMKPVSPTPTPTATKTPTPTVSPTPTTTVTPTPTVTVTPTPVPETGNLSISSSPSKAAVWLDETSTGHNTPVTINKISAGNHSLKLIKSGYVDYYQNITIKSNETSSVAAVLTQAGSLTVSSKPTGASIWVDGTDMGRVTKANIDSLSTGNHELKLVLSGYADYTSIVTVRGGQSFPVYAILTQTGGSISITSNPSGAGIFVDNTDTGYQSPYTVSGLSSGWHTVLLKKDGYKDWSKTVMVNSHMTTSISASLIPGGTNGSIFIYSNPSGASISIDGVSTGSVTSKTITGISSGEHTVTLSKAGYANWSQDALVKAGVTTTVFGKLSPVS
;
A
#
# COMPACT_ATOMS: atom_id res chain seq x y z
N MET A 1 76.50 -34.86 40.90
CA MET A 1 76.14 -35.47 39.60
C MET A 1 74.63 -35.27 39.44
N ASN A 2 74.23 -34.30 38.64
CA ASN A 2 72.86 -33.82 38.47
C ASN A 2 72.58 -33.62 36.97
N ASN A 3 71.28 -33.61 36.62
CA ASN A 3 70.64 -33.19 35.36
C ASN A 3 70.43 -34.32 34.33
N HIS A 4 69.36 -34.42 33.52
CA HIS A 4 68.00 -33.83 33.40
C HIS A 4 67.34 -34.64 32.23
N PHE A 5 66.00 -34.78 32.22
CA PHE A 5 65.14 -35.24 31.09
C PHE A 5 65.22 -34.32 29.83
N PRO A 6 64.54 -34.53 28.66
CA PRO A 6 63.61 -35.60 28.19
C PRO A 6 63.82 -36.06 26.71
N PHE A 7 63.02 -37.01 26.19
CA PHE A 7 62.34 -37.05 24.86
C PHE A 7 61.80 -38.47 24.62
N LEU A 8 60.48 -38.66 24.51
CA LEU A 8 59.87 -39.91 24.05
C LEU A 8 58.83 -39.62 22.96
N SER A 9 59.14 -40.03 21.74
CA SER A 9 58.24 -40.13 20.59
C SER A 9 57.72 -41.57 20.49
N TRP A 10 56.41 -41.78 20.39
CA TRP A 10 55.83 -43.08 20.03
C TRP A 10 54.89 -42.95 18.84
N LEU A 11 55.25 -43.66 17.77
CA LEU A 11 54.43 -44.01 16.61
C LEU A 11 53.22 -44.85 17.05
N SER A 12 52.08 -44.68 16.38
CA SER A 12 51.05 -45.73 16.26
C SER A 12 50.34 -45.60 14.92
N ALA A 13 50.20 -46.75 14.27
CA ALA A 13 49.79 -46.96 12.89
C ALA A 13 48.33 -46.61 12.60
N ILE A 14 48.07 -46.06 11.40
CA ILE A 14 46.74 -45.84 10.84
C ILE A 14 46.37 -47.02 9.94
N ILE A 15 45.24 -47.67 10.24
CA ILE A 15 44.57 -48.67 9.40
C ILE A 15 43.87 -47.92 8.25
N LEU A 16 44.23 -48.25 7.00
CA LEU A 16 43.51 -47.82 5.81
C LEU A 16 42.18 -48.58 5.72
N ILE A 17 41.06 -47.88 5.90
CA ILE A 17 39.75 -48.33 5.40
C ILE A 17 39.47 -47.55 4.12
N SER A 18 39.46 -48.26 3.00
CA SER A 18 39.08 -47.76 1.69
C SER A 18 37.57 -47.47 1.69
N LEU A 19 37.18 -46.23 1.96
CA LEU A 19 35.81 -45.77 1.73
C LEU A 19 35.71 -45.34 0.25
N VAL A 20 35.02 -46.14 -0.55
CA VAL A 20 34.61 -45.75 -1.90
C VAL A 20 33.61 -44.60 -1.76
N LEU A 21 34.09 -43.37 -1.95
CA LEU A 21 33.26 -42.18 -2.09
C LEU A 21 32.52 -42.27 -3.42
N PHE A 22 31.25 -42.66 -3.40
CA PHE A 22 30.32 -42.24 -4.44
C PHE A 22 30.23 -40.71 -4.36
N SER A 23 30.70 -40.02 -5.40
CA SER A 23 30.47 -38.59 -5.55
C SER A 23 28.98 -38.37 -5.82
N THR A 24 28.18 -38.17 -4.78
CA THR A 24 26.93 -37.42 -4.94
C THR A 24 27.33 -35.98 -5.18
N GLY A 25 27.42 -35.62 -6.46
CA GLY A 25 27.52 -34.23 -6.87
C GLY A 25 26.28 -33.50 -6.37
N VAL A 26 26.37 -32.90 -5.18
CA VAL A 26 25.45 -31.82 -4.80
C VAL A 26 25.85 -30.64 -5.67
N CYS A 27 25.21 -30.56 -6.84
CA CYS A 27 25.19 -29.36 -7.63
C CYS A 27 24.55 -28.29 -6.74
N THR A 28 25.37 -27.37 -6.24
CA THR A 28 24.87 -26.17 -5.61
C THR A 28 24.26 -25.32 -6.71
N VAL A 29 22.96 -25.49 -6.91
CA VAL A 29 22.16 -24.53 -7.67
C VAL A 29 22.27 -23.21 -6.93
N SER A 30 22.79 -22.19 -7.60
CA SER A 30 22.72 -20.82 -7.08
C SER A 30 21.25 -20.48 -6.90
N ALA A 31 20.82 -20.22 -5.66
CA ALA A 31 19.50 -19.71 -5.37
C ALA A 31 19.36 -18.32 -6.00
N GLU A 32 18.78 -18.27 -7.20
CA GLU A 32 18.15 -17.04 -7.68
C GLU A 32 16.97 -16.76 -6.74
N ASN A 33 16.96 -15.56 -6.17
CA ASN A 33 15.88 -14.99 -5.35
C ASN A 33 14.51 -15.21 -6.01
N GLN A 34 13.70 -16.15 -5.53
CA GLN A 34 12.27 -16.20 -5.86
C GLN A 34 11.47 -16.31 -4.57
N SER A 35 11.08 -15.16 -4.01
CA SER A 35 10.36 -15.02 -2.73
C SER A 35 8.98 -15.70 -2.70
N TYR A 36 8.48 -16.17 -3.84
CA TYR A 36 7.16 -16.77 -4.03
C TYR A 36 7.18 -18.28 -4.27
N PHE A 37 8.37 -18.85 -4.51
CA PHE A 37 8.56 -20.30 -4.57
C PHE A 37 8.60 -20.83 -3.14
N ILE A 38 7.66 -21.70 -2.79
CA ILE A 38 7.53 -22.21 -1.40
C ILE A 38 8.03 -23.64 -1.25
N GLY A 39 8.12 -24.39 -2.34
CA GLY A 39 8.66 -25.74 -2.28
C GLY A 39 8.59 -26.50 -3.59
N GLN A 40 9.15 -27.70 -3.57
CA GLN A 40 9.05 -28.67 -4.64
C GLN A 40 8.67 -30.02 -4.03
N ILE A 41 7.73 -30.68 -4.67
CA ILE A 41 7.24 -32.00 -4.28
C ILE A 41 7.42 -32.99 -5.42
N SER A 42 7.44 -34.28 -5.08
CA SER A 42 7.47 -35.36 -6.06
C SER A 42 6.13 -36.08 -6.05
N ASP A 43 5.45 -36.10 -7.19
CA ASP A 43 4.23 -36.87 -7.40
C ASP A 43 4.43 -37.87 -8.54
N ASN A 44 4.30 -39.16 -8.24
CA ASN A 44 4.51 -40.26 -9.19
C ASN A 44 5.84 -40.18 -9.98
N GLY A 45 6.90 -39.69 -9.33
CA GLY A 45 8.24 -39.54 -9.92
C GLY A 45 8.44 -38.27 -10.76
N ASN A 46 7.41 -37.43 -10.90
CA ASN A 46 7.52 -36.11 -11.51
C ASN A 46 7.72 -35.05 -10.43
N LEU A 47 8.62 -34.09 -10.69
CA LEU A 47 8.82 -32.95 -9.81
C LEU A 47 7.80 -31.85 -10.14
N ILE A 48 7.15 -31.35 -9.09
CA ILE A 48 6.15 -30.28 -9.15
C ILE A 48 6.64 -29.14 -8.25
N ASP A 49 6.77 -27.96 -8.83
CA ASP A 49 7.03 -26.74 -8.07
C ASP A 49 5.74 -26.18 -7.51
N GLN A 50 5.84 -25.63 -6.31
CA GLN A 50 4.76 -24.99 -5.58
C GLN A 50 5.06 -23.50 -5.41
N TYR A 51 4.14 -22.65 -5.85
CA TYR A 51 4.24 -21.20 -5.72
C TYR A 51 3.06 -20.65 -4.93
N ILE A 52 3.34 -19.72 -4.03
CA ILE A 52 2.33 -18.85 -3.44
C ILE A 52 2.30 -17.55 -4.23
N THR A 53 1.14 -17.19 -4.76
CA THR A 53 0.96 -15.97 -5.56
C THR A 53 0.04 -15.01 -4.82
N GLY A 54 0.38 -13.72 -4.82
CA GLY A 54 -0.29 -12.73 -3.99
C GLY A 54 0.44 -12.50 -2.65
N PRO A 55 0.00 -11.50 -1.88
CA PRO A 55 -1.29 -10.85 -2.02
C PRO A 55 -1.40 -9.82 -3.15
N GLY A 56 -0.26 -9.33 -3.66
CA GLY A 56 -0.11 -8.85 -5.04
C GLY A 56 -0.63 -7.45 -5.31
N LEU A 57 -0.21 -6.46 -4.52
CA LEU A 57 -0.48 -5.03 -4.73
C LEU A 57 0.46 -4.39 -5.77
N PRO A 58 0.11 -3.21 -6.30
CA PRO A 58 1.02 -2.46 -7.16
C PRO A 58 2.37 -2.23 -6.48
N PRO A 59 3.50 -2.46 -7.17
CA PRO A 59 4.81 -2.14 -6.62
C PRO A 59 4.96 -0.63 -6.42
N SER A 60 5.87 -0.24 -5.53
CA SER A 60 6.17 1.18 -5.29
C SER A 60 6.56 1.88 -6.60
N GLY A 61 5.96 3.05 -6.85
CA GLY A 61 6.17 3.82 -8.08
C GLY A 61 5.36 3.34 -9.30
N TRP A 62 4.49 2.35 -9.16
CA TRP A 62 3.54 2.00 -10.21
C TRP A 62 2.61 3.18 -10.52
N VAL A 63 2.36 3.41 -11.80
CA VAL A 63 1.45 4.45 -12.29
C VAL A 63 0.46 3.84 -13.26
N LYS A 64 -0.78 4.30 -13.16
CA LYS A 64 -1.96 3.74 -13.83
C LYS A 64 -1.81 3.52 -15.33
N ASP A 65 -1.05 4.36 -16.03
CA ASP A 65 -0.96 4.29 -17.50
C ASP A 65 0.43 3.82 -17.99
N MET A 66 1.27 3.25 -17.12
CA MET A 66 2.63 2.82 -17.47
C MET A 66 2.68 1.82 -18.63
N ASN A 67 1.66 0.97 -18.71
CA ASN A 67 1.56 -0.12 -19.69
C ASN A 67 0.31 0.02 -20.57
N ALA A 68 -0.19 1.24 -20.79
CA ALA A 68 -1.45 1.46 -21.51
C ALA A 68 -1.46 0.83 -22.91
N VAL A 69 -2.61 0.29 -23.31
CA VAL A 69 -2.81 -0.26 -24.66
C VAL A 69 -2.80 0.87 -25.69
N ASN A 70 -2.00 0.71 -26.75
CA ASN A 70 -2.10 1.58 -27.91
C ASN A 70 -3.36 1.24 -28.71
N ALA A 71 -4.48 1.88 -28.39
CA ALA A 71 -5.78 1.65 -29.03
C ALA A 71 -5.80 1.88 -30.57
N SER A 72 -4.76 2.49 -31.14
CA SER A 72 -4.62 2.69 -32.59
C SER A 72 -3.89 1.56 -33.31
N ASP A 73 -3.38 0.56 -32.60
CA ASP A 73 -2.68 -0.57 -33.22
C ASP A 73 -3.66 -1.47 -34.00
N PRO A 74 -3.50 -1.59 -35.34
CA PRO A 74 -4.43 -2.35 -36.18
C PRO A 74 -4.32 -3.87 -35.99
N SER A 75 -3.31 -4.36 -35.27
CA SER A 75 -3.09 -5.78 -34.99
C SER A 75 -3.72 -6.25 -33.69
N ILE A 76 -4.45 -5.37 -32.98
CA ILE A 76 -5.18 -5.73 -31.76
C ILE A 76 -6.23 -6.79 -32.08
N THR A 77 -6.10 -7.92 -31.41
CA THR A 77 -7.16 -8.92 -31.26
C THR A 77 -7.46 -9.07 -29.78
N VAL A 78 -8.74 -9.07 -29.46
CA VAL A 78 -9.23 -9.05 -28.09
C VAL A 78 -10.48 -9.90 -28.03
N LEU A 79 -10.71 -10.53 -26.88
CA LEU A 79 -12.03 -11.06 -26.53
C LEU A 79 -13.07 -9.95 -26.67
N LYS A 80 -14.36 -10.28 -26.68
CA LYS A 80 -15.43 -9.27 -26.81
C LYS A 80 -15.24 -8.17 -25.75
N THR A 81 -14.67 -7.03 -26.16
CA THR A 81 -13.98 -6.10 -25.25
C THR A 81 -14.91 -5.38 -24.30
N GLY A 82 -16.17 -5.19 -24.71
CA GLY A 82 -17.19 -4.61 -23.85
C GLY A 82 -17.73 -5.57 -22.79
N GLU A 83 -17.23 -6.81 -22.72
CA GLU A 83 -17.81 -7.88 -21.92
C GLU A 83 -16.83 -8.55 -20.95
N VAL A 84 -15.53 -8.29 -21.06
CA VAL A 84 -14.56 -8.79 -20.07
C VAL A 84 -14.47 -7.81 -18.91
N PRO A 85 -14.81 -8.21 -17.67
CA PRO A 85 -14.67 -7.33 -16.51
C PRO A 85 -13.20 -6.92 -16.29
N ALA A 86 -12.99 -5.69 -15.84
CA ALA A 86 -11.73 -5.20 -15.30
C ALA A 86 -12.00 -4.78 -13.86
N LEU A 87 -11.31 -5.39 -12.89
CA LEU A 87 -11.61 -5.21 -11.47
C LEU A 87 -10.38 -4.70 -10.74
N ARG A 88 -10.58 -3.73 -9.84
CA ARG A 88 -9.57 -3.46 -8.80
C ARG A 88 -9.50 -4.63 -7.84
N TRP A 89 -8.35 -4.81 -7.24
CA TRP A 89 -8.03 -5.87 -6.29
C TRP A 89 -9.13 -6.01 -5.25
N SER A 90 -9.54 -7.25 -5.00
CA SER A 90 -10.56 -7.63 -4.01
C SER A 90 -10.10 -8.87 -3.27
N TYR A 91 -9.40 -8.65 -2.16
CA TYR A 91 -8.95 -9.68 -1.21
C TYR A 91 -8.15 -10.82 -1.86
N GLY A 92 -7.40 -10.53 -2.92
CA GLY A 92 -6.44 -11.44 -3.55
C GLY A 92 -6.43 -11.32 -5.07
N CYS A 93 -5.24 -11.19 -5.66
CA CYS A 93 -5.10 -10.96 -7.11
C CYS A 93 -5.63 -12.15 -7.93
N SER A 94 -5.29 -13.38 -7.55
CA SER A 94 -5.72 -14.59 -8.26
C SER A 94 -7.24 -14.79 -8.21
N ALA A 95 -7.88 -14.60 -7.05
CA ALA A 95 -9.35 -14.67 -6.93
C ALA A 95 -10.05 -13.53 -7.70
N THR A 96 -9.45 -12.34 -7.71
CA THR A 96 -9.94 -11.20 -8.50
C THR A 96 -9.86 -11.51 -10.01
N SER A 97 -8.74 -12.05 -10.50
CA SER A 97 -8.60 -12.50 -11.89
C SER A 97 -9.55 -13.65 -12.26
N ALA A 98 -9.72 -14.63 -11.37
CA ALA A 98 -10.70 -15.69 -11.57
C ALA A 98 -12.14 -15.14 -11.62
N SER A 99 -12.45 -14.10 -10.85
CA SER A 99 -13.76 -13.43 -10.92
C SER A 99 -13.96 -12.67 -12.23
N MET A 100 -12.90 -12.06 -12.79
CA MET A 100 -12.96 -11.51 -14.14
C MET A 100 -13.24 -12.59 -15.18
N TYR A 101 -12.58 -13.76 -15.04
CA TYR A 101 -12.82 -14.91 -15.91
C TYR A 101 -14.28 -15.39 -15.84
N PHE A 102 -14.79 -15.67 -14.65
CA PHE A 102 -16.17 -16.15 -14.50
C PHE A 102 -17.21 -15.08 -14.83
N GLY A 103 -16.92 -13.81 -14.54
CA GLY A 103 -17.76 -12.69 -14.93
C GLY A 103 -17.88 -12.52 -16.45
N TYR A 104 -16.80 -12.76 -17.20
CA TYR A 104 -16.87 -12.77 -18.67
C TYR A 104 -17.82 -13.87 -19.18
N PHE A 105 -17.74 -15.08 -18.64
CA PHE A 105 -18.62 -16.19 -19.03
C PHE A 105 -20.07 -16.02 -18.55
N ASP A 106 -20.28 -15.43 -17.38
CA ASP A 106 -21.61 -15.06 -16.87
C ASP A 106 -22.34 -14.16 -17.88
N ARG A 107 -21.60 -13.20 -18.45
CA ARG A 107 -22.06 -12.31 -19.52
C ARG A 107 -22.14 -12.98 -20.88
N ASN A 108 -21.46 -14.11 -21.09
CA ASN A 108 -21.31 -14.81 -22.37
C ASN A 108 -21.91 -16.22 -22.38
N GLY A 109 -23.14 -16.34 -21.87
CA GLY A 109 -23.95 -17.54 -22.05
C GLY A 109 -23.80 -18.60 -20.97
N TYR A 110 -23.15 -18.30 -19.83
CA TYR A 110 -23.06 -19.17 -18.67
C TYR A 110 -23.73 -18.51 -17.44
N PRO A 111 -25.06 -18.36 -17.44
CA PRO A 111 -25.77 -17.63 -16.38
C PRO A 111 -25.59 -18.27 -15.00
N ASN A 112 -25.75 -17.51 -13.91
CA ASN A 112 -25.63 -18.00 -12.53
C ASN A 112 -24.19 -18.39 -12.11
N LEU A 113 -23.16 -18.03 -12.87
CA LEU A 113 -21.81 -18.02 -12.34
C LEU A 113 -21.72 -16.95 -11.25
N TYR A 114 -22.27 -15.77 -11.54
CA TYR A 114 -22.63 -14.78 -10.54
C TYR A 114 -24.11 -14.93 -10.17
N VAL A 115 -24.41 -14.97 -8.87
CA VAL A 115 -25.79 -15.13 -8.34
C VAL A 115 -26.22 -13.96 -7.47
N GLY A 116 -25.43 -12.89 -7.50
CA GLY A 116 -25.72 -11.69 -6.74
C GLY A 116 -26.86 -10.88 -7.35
N SER A 117 -27.29 -9.87 -6.61
CA SER A 117 -28.46 -9.05 -6.99
C SER A 117 -28.11 -7.85 -7.88
N THR A 118 -26.84 -7.51 -7.95
CA THR A 118 -26.35 -6.32 -8.66
C THR A 118 -26.46 -6.51 -10.18
N ASP A 119 -26.64 -5.41 -10.92
CA ASP A 119 -26.76 -5.38 -12.39
C ASP A 119 -27.77 -6.41 -12.95
N GLY A 120 -28.87 -6.62 -12.21
CA GLY A 120 -29.93 -7.56 -12.61
C GLY A 120 -29.53 -9.03 -12.57
N GLY A 121 -28.49 -9.39 -11.80
CA GLY A 121 -27.97 -10.75 -11.72
C GLY A 121 -26.95 -11.10 -12.81
N VAL A 122 -26.47 -10.09 -13.55
CA VAL A 122 -25.37 -10.23 -14.51
C VAL A 122 -24.11 -9.64 -13.87
N PHE A 123 -22.96 -10.30 -14.00
CA PHE A 123 -21.74 -9.81 -13.35
C PHE A 123 -21.31 -8.44 -13.89
N PRO A 124 -21.13 -7.41 -13.04
CA PRO A 124 -20.68 -6.08 -13.44
C PRO A 124 -19.30 -6.05 -14.13
N LEU A 125 -19.11 -5.12 -15.07
CA LEU A 125 -17.82 -4.91 -15.75
C LEU A 125 -16.71 -4.33 -14.86
N THR A 126 -17.09 -3.71 -13.74
CA THR A 126 -16.16 -3.21 -12.72
C THR A 126 -16.74 -3.46 -11.34
N ASN A 127 -15.89 -3.60 -10.33
CA ASN A 127 -16.33 -3.77 -8.95
C ASN A 127 -16.67 -2.46 -8.21
N LYS A 128 -16.73 -1.32 -8.91
CA LYS A 128 -17.07 -0.01 -8.29
C LYS A 128 -18.42 0.00 -7.58
N VAL A 129 -19.36 -0.78 -8.08
CA VAL A 129 -20.75 -0.81 -7.60
C VAL A 129 -20.88 -1.31 -6.16
N TRP A 130 -19.92 -2.12 -5.70
CA TRP A 130 -19.90 -2.64 -4.33
C TRP A 130 -19.06 -1.78 -3.37
N GLY A 131 -18.43 -0.71 -3.87
CA GLY A 131 -17.61 0.19 -3.07
C GLY A 131 -16.23 -0.37 -2.75
N ASN A 132 -15.64 0.13 -1.67
CA ASN A 132 -14.32 -0.29 -1.21
C ASN A 132 -14.40 -0.88 0.21
N SER A 133 -13.45 -1.76 0.50
CA SER A 133 -13.16 -2.27 1.84
C SER A 133 -12.62 -1.17 2.76
N SER A 134 -12.49 -1.48 4.05
CA SER A 134 -11.80 -0.64 5.04
C SER A 134 -10.33 -0.35 4.67
N GLU A 135 -9.70 -1.21 3.87
CA GLU A 135 -8.35 -1.04 3.35
C GLU A 135 -8.28 -0.24 2.03
N GLY A 136 -9.42 0.20 1.49
CA GLY A 136 -9.49 1.03 0.28
C GLY A 136 -9.41 0.25 -1.04
N TYR A 137 -9.55 -1.07 -0.98
CA TYR A 137 -9.59 -1.96 -2.15
C TYR A 137 -11.03 -2.24 -2.58
N GLY A 138 -11.24 -2.63 -3.83
CA GLY A 138 -12.61 -2.82 -4.33
C GLY A 138 -13.26 -4.06 -3.74
N GLU A 139 -14.53 -3.96 -3.34
CA GLU A 139 -15.31 -5.11 -2.89
C GLU A 139 -15.79 -5.94 -4.08
N CYS A 140 -15.72 -7.27 -4.05
CA CYS A 140 -16.27 -8.12 -5.11
C CYS A 140 -16.84 -9.42 -4.51
N PRO A 141 -18.17 -9.57 -4.44
CA PRO A 141 -18.80 -10.73 -3.80
C PRO A 141 -18.50 -12.06 -4.49
N LEU A 142 -18.09 -12.03 -5.77
CA LEU A 142 -17.65 -13.21 -6.49
C LEU A 142 -16.21 -13.60 -6.15
N SER A 143 -15.30 -12.64 -5.88
CA SER A 143 -13.91 -12.97 -5.51
C SER A 143 -13.79 -13.33 -4.04
N ALA A 144 -14.45 -12.55 -3.19
CA ALA A 144 -14.45 -12.66 -1.74
C ALA A 144 -15.81 -12.13 -1.23
N SER A 145 -16.69 -13.05 -0.85
CA SER A 145 -18.01 -12.70 -0.31
C SER A 145 -17.88 -11.99 1.05
N HIS A 146 -18.69 -10.98 1.30
CA HIS A 146 -18.62 -10.16 2.52
C HIS A 146 -20.02 -9.82 3.01
N LYS A 147 -20.30 -10.05 4.29
CA LYS A 147 -21.58 -9.74 4.90
C LYS A 147 -21.94 -8.26 4.70
N GLY A 148 -23.15 -8.02 4.24
CA GLY A 148 -23.67 -6.68 3.94
C GLY A 148 -23.37 -6.21 2.52
N ILE A 149 -22.49 -6.91 1.77
CA ILE A 149 -22.25 -6.64 0.36
C ILE A 149 -23.19 -7.51 -0.48
N ASP A 150 -23.79 -6.89 -1.50
CA ASP A 150 -24.64 -7.57 -2.50
C ASP A 150 -25.74 -8.45 -1.89
N ASN A 151 -26.39 -7.92 -0.84
CA ASN A 151 -27.45 -8.56 -0.07
C ASN A 151 -27.06 -9.84 0.68
N LEU A 152 -25.76 -10.11 0.88
CA LEU A 152 -25.32 -11.22 1.72
C LEU A 152 -25.63 -10.91 3.19
N THR A 153 -26.51 -11.69 3.82
CA THR A 153 -26.97 -11.46 5.20
C THR A 153 -26.20 -12.26 6.26
N ILE A 154 -25.40 -13.22 5.82
CA ILE A 154 -24.54 -14.07 6.65
C ILE A 154 -23.07 -13.70 6.41
N LYS A 155 -22.19 -14.18 7.29
CA LYS A 155 -20.75 -14.06 7.10
C LYS A 155 -20.32 -14.75 5.81
N GLY A 156 -19.41 -14.12 5.08
CA GLY A 156 -18.79 -14.65 3.88
C GLY A 156 -17.29 -14.84 4.05
N HIS A 157 -16.63 -14.98 2.92
CA HIS A 157 -15.18 -15.12 2.77
C HIS A 157 -14.38 -14.10 3.56
N VAL A 158 -14.68 -12.81 3.39
CA VAL A 158 -13.95 -11.72 4.05
C VAL A 158 -14.13 -11.80 5.55
N ASP A 159 -15.37 -12.01 6.01
CA ASP A 159 -15.67 -12.11 7.43
C ASP A 159 -14.93 -13.27 8.11
N ASP A 160 -14.79 -14.39 7.42
CA ASP A 160 -14.26 -15.62 7.99
C ASP A 160 -12.75 -15.73 7.88
N TYR A 161 -12.19 -15.38 6.72
CA TYR A 161 -10.79 -15.67 6.39
C TYR A 161 -9.92 -14.43 6.40
N TYR A 162 -10.45 -13.26 6.05
CA TYR A 162 -9.63 -12.06 5.88
C TYR A 162 -9.54 -11.22 7.14
N SER A 163 -8.33 -11.09 7.68
CA SER A 163 -8.01 -10.25 8.82
C SER A 163 -7.29 -8.96 8.42
N ALA A 164 -6.25 -9.06 7.60
CA ALA A 164 -5.44 -7.95 7.09
C ALA A 164 -4.49 -8.46 6.01
N TYR A 165 -4.11 -7.61 5.06
CA TYR A 165 -3.14 -7.95 4.02
C TYR A 165 -1.92 -8.76 4.52
N ASP A 166 -1.68 -9.92 3.89
CA ASP A 166 -0.61 -10.90 4.16
C ASP A 166 -0.62 -11.55 5.56
N SER A 167 -1.73 -11.46 6.28
CA SER A 167 -1.92 -12.13 7.57
C SER A 167 -2.10 -13.64 7.41
N ALA A 168 -1.73 -14.39 8.45
CA ALA A 168 -1.92 -15.83 8.60
C ALA A 168 -3.04 -16.15 9.62
N VAL A 169 -3.99 -15.23 9.79
CA VAL A 169 -5.05 -15.32 10.80
C VAL A 169 -6.39 -15.37 10.10
N ASP A 170 -7.11 -16.46 10.30
CA ASP A 170 -8.50 -16.60 9.87
C ASP A 170 -9.42 -16.19 11.03
N PRO A 171 -10.15 -15.06 10.95
CA PRO A 171 -11.02 -14.57 12.03
C PRO A 171 -12.03 -15.60 12.57
N TYR A 172 -12.56 -16.49 11.73
CA TYR A 172 -13.55 -17.47 12.16
C TYR A 172 -12.99 -18.49 13.15
N TYR A 173 -11.70 -18.80 13.06
CA TYR A 173 -11.09 -19.94 13.72
C TYR A 173 -11.15 -19.80 15.25
N GLY A 174 -11.91 -20.68 15.89
CA GLY A 174 -12.15 -20.66 17.34
C GLY A 174 -13.17 -19.62 17.81
N SER A 175 -13.78 -18.84 16.91
CA SER A 175 -14.67 -17.73 17.24
C SER A 175 -16.13 -17.95 16.81
N TRP A 176 -16.36 -18.53 15.62
CA TRP A 176 -17.71 -18.88 15.13
C TRP A 176 -17.66 -20.00 14.08
N ALA A 177 -18.83 -20.47 13.65
CA ALA A 177 -18.93 -21.46 12.58
C ALA A 177 -18.60 -20.84 11.22
N GLU A 178 -17.69 -21.49 10.50
CA GLU A 178 -17.31 -21.17 9.12
C GLU A 178 -18.51 -21.19 8.18
N HIS A 179 -18.55 -20.26 7.23
CA HIS A 179 -19.58 -20.16 6.21
C HIS A 179 -19.38 -21.21 5.10
N SER A 180 -20.45 -21.47 4.35
CA SER A 180 -20.36 -22.32 3.17
C SER A 180 -19.83 -21.55 1.96
N ALA A 181 -18.85 -22.09 1.25
CA ALA A 181 -18.16 -21.52 0.07
C ALA A 181 -19.04 -21.05 -1.11
N LYS A 182 -20.36 -21.28 -1.08
CA LYS A 182 -21.31 -21.31 -2.21
C LYS A 182 -21.09 -20.28 -3.31
N ASN A 183 -20.83 -19.03 -2.97
CA ASN A 183 -20.98 -17.91 -3.91
C ASN A 183 -19.68 -17.20 -4.30
N CYS A 184 -18.54 -17.66 -3.78
CA CYS A 184 -17.28 -16.94 -3.90
C CYS A 184 -16.19 -17.88 -4.42
N VAL A 185 -15.56 -17.51 -5.53
CA VAL A 185 -14.50 -18.30 -6.17
C VAL A 185 -13.27 -18.40 -5.26
N GLY A 186 -12.96 -17.36 -4.48
CA GLY A 186 -11.86 -17.36 -3.51
C GLY A 186 -12.00 -18.46 -2.46
N ASP A 187 -13.24 -18.80 -2.05
CA ASP A 187 -13.49 -19.91 -1.12
C ASP A 187 -13.01 -21.24 -1.71
N TYR A 188 -13.33 -21.46 -2.98
CA TYR A 188 -12.95 -22.70 -3.67
C TYR A 188 -11.47 -22.73 -4.04
N MET A 189 -10.87 -21.58 -4.37
CA MET A 189 -9.43 -21.44 -4.67
C MET A 189 -8.54 -21.57 -3.43
N GLY A 190 -9.13 -21.51 -2.23
CA GLY A 190 -8.39 -21.50 -0.98
C GLY A 190 -7.76 -20.14 -0.66
N THR A 191 -8.12 -19.08 -1.38
CA THR A 191 -7.60 -17.72 -1.16
C THR A 191 -7.90 -17.28 0.27
N ASN A 192 -6.95 -16.62 0.93
CA ASN A 192 -7.05 -16.10 2.32
C ASN A 192 -7.21 -17.15 3.43
N GLN A 193 -7.36 -18.43 3.08
CA GLN A 193 -7.68 -19.47 4.06
C GLN A 193 -6.42 -20.09 4.64
N TYR A 194 -5.85 -19.48 5.68
CA TYR A 194 -4.63 -19.97 6.29
C TYR A 194 -4.87 -21.30 7.02
N GLN A 195 -5.97 -21.42 7.76
CA GLN A 195 -6.25 -22.64 8.56
C GLN A 195 -6.58 -23.85 7.69
N ASN A 196 -7.24 -23.62 6.55
CA ASN A 196 -7.62 -24.70 5.63
C ASN A 196 -6.52 -25.02 4.63
N TRP A 197 -5.86 -23.99 4.07
CA TRP A 197 -5.03 -24.12 2.87
C TRP A 197 -3.68 -23.39 2.95
N LEU A 198 -3.26 -22.94 4.13
CA LEU A 198 -1.98 -22.27 4.38
C LEU A 198 -1.72 -21.05 3.49
N ASN A 199 -2.77 -20.45 2.93
CA ASN A 199 -2.69 -19.23 2.14
C ASN A 199 -2.85 -18.04 3.09
N THR A 200 -1.88 -17.12 3.11
CA THR A 200 -2.03 -15.84 3.80
C THR A 200 -3.04 -14.94 3.09
N ASP A 201 -3.52 -13.91 3.78
CA ASP A 201 -4.48 -12.95 3.30
C ASP A 201 -4.02 -12.25 2.01
N GLY A 202 -4.74 -12.57 0.96
CA GLY A 202 -4.69 -12.15 -0.44
C GLY A 202 -3.93 -13.12 -1.35
N SER A 203 -3.38 -14.21 -0.80
CA SER A 203 -2.58 -15.18 -1.54
C SER A 203 -3.38 -16.43 -1.98
N THR A 204 -2.89 -17.07 -3.04
CA THR A 204 -3.37 -18.36 -3.57
C THR A 204 -2.18 -19.18 -4.03
N VAL A 205 -2.19 -20.49 -3.79
CA VAL A 205 -1.14 -21.41 -4.25
C VAL A 205 -1.44 -21.99 -5.63
N PHE A 206 -0.40 -22.17 -6.43
CA PHE A 206 -0.43 -22.84 -7.74
C PHE A 206 0.73 -23.82 -7.88
N PHE A 207 0.50 -24.89 -8.64
CA PHE A 207 1.47 -25.95 -8.87
C PHE A 207 1.84 -26.10 -10.34
N TYR A 208 3.10 -26.41 -10.62
CA TYR A 208 3.62 -26.55 -12.00
C TYR A 208 4.60 -27.72 -12.12
N TYR A 209 4.49 -28.53 -13.17
CA TYR A 209 5.56 -29.48 -13.46
C TYR A 209 6.86 -28.74 -13.81
N THR A 210 7.97 -29.13 -13.18
CA THR A 210 9.29 -28.50 -13.39
C THR A 210 9.77 -28.62 -14.84
N ASN A 211 9.33 -29.65 -15.56
CA ASN A 211 9.70 -29.91 -16.95
C ASN A 211 8.89 -29.09 -17.98
N GLY A 212 7.98 -28.21 -17.52
CA GLY A 212 7.15 -27.36 -18.36
C GLY A 212 5.95 -28.04 -19.02
N SER A 213 5.71 -29.33 -18.78
CA SER A 213 4.47 -30.00 -19.20
C SER A 213 3.25 -29.42 -18.47
N PRO A 214 2.04 -29.45 -19.05
CA PRO A 214 0.83 -29.03 -18.35
C PRO A 214 0.54 -29.94 -17.15
N LEU A 215 0.26 -29.34 -15.99
CA LEU A 215 -0.19 -30.02 -14.79
C LEU A 215 -1.72 -29.87 -14.68
N TYR A 216 -2.44 -30.93 -15.03
CA TYR A 216 -3.91 -30.93 -15.07
C TYR A 216 -4.52 -31.15 -13.70
N ASP A 217 -5.48 -30.29 -13.35
CA ASP A 217 -6.41 -30.45 -12.23
C ASP A 217 -5.78 -30.98 -10.93
N TYR A 218 -4.68 -30.37 -10.51
CA TYR A 218 -3.87 -30.89 -9.42
C TYR A 218 -4.55 -30.75 -8.06
N SER A 219 -4.73 -31.89 -7.37
CA SER A 219 -5.28 -31.98 -6.02
C SER A 219 -4.40 -32.80 -5.06
N GLY A 220 -3.19 -33.18 -5.51
CA GLY A 220 -2.32 -34.10 -4.78
C GLY A 220 -1.78 -33.57 -3.45
N SER A 221 -1.79 -32.25 -3.24
CA SER A 221 -1.30 -31.61 -2.00
C SER A 221 -2.41 -31.14 -1.06
N GLU A 222 -3.67 -31.47 -1.32
CA GLU A 222 -4.77 -31.02 -0.45
C GLU A 222 -4.68 -31.61 0.96
N SER A 223 -4.17 -32.84 1.11
CA SER A 223 -3.91 -33.44 2.42
C SER A 223 -2.85 -32.69 3.24
N ASP A 224 -1.94 -32.00 2.55
CA ASP A 224 -0.90 -31.16 3.14
C ASP A 224 -1.37 -29.71 3.31
N LYS A 225 -2.69 -29.48 3.20
CA LYS A 225 -3.32 -28.16 3.27
C LYS A 225 -2.79 -27.20 2.20
N TYR A 226 -2.62 -27.66 0.97
CA TYR A 226 -2.36 -26.77 -0.15
C TYR A 226 -3.29 -27.09 -1.31
N ARG A 227 -4.11 -26.10 -1.65
CA ARG A 227 -5.04 -26.17 -2.77
C ARG A 227 -4.48 -25.45 -3.98
N ASP A 228 -4.54 -26.11 -5.12
CA ASP A 228 -4.24 -25.47 -6.39
C ASP A 228 -5.37 -24.51 -6.78
N GLY A 229 -5.05 -23.24 -7.06
CA GLY A 229 -6.04 -22.24 -7.42
C GLY A 229 -6.85 -22.61 -8.66
N THR A 230 -6.24 -23.28 -9.65
CA THR A 230 -6.91 -23.70 -10.89
C THR A 230 -7.80 -24.93 -10.66
N HIS A 231 -7.46 -25.81 -9.72
CA HIS A 231 -8.37 -26.83 -9.20
C HIS A 231 -9.56 -26.18 -8.46
N GLY A 232 -9.33 -25.15 -7.66
CA GLY A 232 -10.39 -24.41 -6.99
C GLY A 232 -11.38 -23.74 -7.95
N MET A 233 -10.89 -23.14 -9.05
CA MET A 233 -11.77 -22.64 -10.12
C MET A 233 -12.68 -23.73 -10.70
N ARG A 234 -12.19 -24.97 -10.81
CA ARG A 234 -13.00 -26.10 -11.27
C ARG A 234 -14.11 -26.41 -10.29
N LEU A 235 -13.77 -26.54 -9.01
CA LEU A 235 -14.75 -26.82 -7.96
C LEU A 235 -15.83 -25.72 -7.89
N PHE A 236 -15.46 -24.46 -8.08
CA PHE A 236 -16.42 -23.37 -8.20
C PHE A 236 -17.37 -23.57 -9.38
N ALA A 237 -16.85 -23.78 -10.60
CA ALA A 237 -17.69 -23.99 -11.79
C ALA A 237 -18.64 -25.20 -11.63
N GLU A 238 -18.14 -26.31 -11.09
CA GLU A 238 -18.92 -27.51 -10.81
C GLU A 238 -20.00 -27.27 -9.75
N SER A 239 -19.72 -26.43 -8.73
CA SER A 239 -20.73 -26.01 -7.75
C SER A 239 -21.88 -25.21 -8.35
N ARG A 240 -21.65 -24.57 -9.52
CA ARG A 240 -22.65 -23.86 -10.32
C ARG A 240 -23.35 -24.76 -11.34
N GLY A 241 -23.05 -26.06 -11.35
CA GLY A 241 -23.62 -27.02 -12.29
C GLY A 241 -22.93 -27.06 -13.66
N TYR A 242 -21.79 -26.39 -13.82
CA TYR A 242 -21.02 -26.42 -15.07
C TYR A 242 -19.98 -27.54 -15.03
N SER A 243 -19.91 -28.30 -16.12
CA SER A 243 -18.81 -29.24 -16.31
C SER A 243 -17.57 -28.53 -16.85
N VAL A 244 -16.39 -28.88 -16.34
CA VAL A 244 -15.12 -28.39 -16.85
C VAL A 244 -14.56 -29.35 -17.89
N ALA A 245 -14.14 -28.81 -19.04
CA ALA A 245 -13.55 -29.57 -20.13
C ALA A 245 -12.06 -29.83 -19.88
N THR A 246 -11.34 -28.81 -19.44
CA THR A 246 -9.93 -28.89 -19.05
C THR A 246 -9.58 -27.76 -18.10
N ASN A 247 -8.64 -28.02 -17.21
CA ASN A 247 -8.02 -27.01 -16.36
C ASN A 247 -6.60 -27.45 -16.02
N TYR A 248 -5.61 -26.58 -16.22
CA TYR A 248 -4.21 -26.88 -15.93
C TYR A 248 -3.36 -25.64 -15.72
N ASN A 249 -2.26 -25.84 -15.02
CA ASN A 249 -1.20 -24.87 -14.86
C ASN A 249 0.00 -25.29 -15.70
N GLN A 250 0.70 -24.33 -16.30
CA GLN A 250 1.87 -24.64 -17.12
C GLN A 250 2.87 -23.49 -17.13
N TYR A 251 4.16 -23.81 -16.94
CA TYR A 251 5.23 -22.85 -17.24
C TYR A 251 5.20 -22.43 -18.71
N ILE A 252 5.59 -21.19 -19.00
CA ILE A 252 5.71 -20.75 -20.39
C ILE A 252 6.96 -21.32 -21.06
N PHE A 253 6.90 -21.44 -22.38
CA PHE A 253 8.06 -21.84 -23.19
C PHE A 253 9.22 -20.86 -22.98
N GLY A 254 10.42 -21.40 -22.76
CA GLY A 254 11.66 -20.64 -22.53
C GLY A 254 11.94 -20.31 -21.06
N TYR A 255 10.93 -20.27 -20.18
CA TYR A 255 11.15 -19.99 -18.76
C TYR A 255 11.96 -21.11 -18.09
N LYS A 256 13.06 -20.75 -17.41
CA LYS A 256 14.06 -21.69 -16.86
C LYS A 256 14.56 -22.73 -17.88
N GLY A 257 14.59 -22.37 -19.18
CA GLY A 257 15.01 -23.26 -20.26
C GLY A 257 13.97 -24.32 -20.66
N ASN A 258 12.73 -24.23 -20.17
CA ASN A 258 11.68 -25.19 -20.51
C ASN A 258 11.33 -25.16 -22.00
N THR A 259 11.42 -26.32 -22.65
CA THR A 259 11.07 -26.49 -24.08
C THR A 259 9.67 -27.04 -24.29
N LYS A 260 8.97 -27.45 -23.23
CA LYS A 260 7.59 -27.97 -23.27
C LYS A 260 6.53 -26.98 -22.82
N GLY A 261 6.95 -25.77 -22.41
CA GLY A 261 6.05 -24.79 -21.82
C GLY A 261 5.00 -24.23 -22.78
N PHE A 262 4.02 -23.53 -22.22
CA PHE A 262 2.95 -22.87 -22.96
C PHE A 262 3.49 -21.71 -23.81
N THR A 263 3.12 -21.67 -25.08
CA THR A 263 3.66 -20.74 -26.07
C THR A 263 2.74 -19.54 -26.31
N TYR A 264 3.29 -18.43 -26.81
CA TYR A 264 2.50 -17.30 -27.26
C TYR A 264 1.48 -17.68 -28.36
N SER A 265 1.84 -18.61 -29.24
CA SER A 265 0.92 -19.11 -30.27
C SER A 265 -0.31 -19.81 -29.66
N GLN A 266 -0.10 -20.60 -28.61
CA GLN A 266 -1.20 -21.22 -27.86
C GLN A 266 -2.04 -20.15 -27.14
N TYR A 267 -1.41 -19.14 -26.54
CA TYR A 267 -2.15 -18.01 -25.94
C TYR A 267 -3.07 -17.32 -26.97
N LYS A 268 -2.55 -17.02 -28.18
CA LYS A 268 -3.37 -16.46 -29.26
C LYS A 268 -4.55 -17.38 -29.60
N SER A 269 -4.31 -18.69 -29.70
CA SER A 269 -5.36 -19.66 -29.97
C SER A 269 -6.45 -19.69 -28.89
N GLU A 270 -6.10 -19.47 -27.62
CA GLU A 270 -7.06 -19.35 -26.52
C GLU A 270 -7.96 -18.12 -26.70
N ILE A 271 -7.35 -16.95 -26.92
CA ILE A 271 -8.06 -15.69 -27.17
C ILE A 271 -8.95 -15.80 -28.41
N ASP A 272 -8.42 -16.31 -29.53
CA ASP A 272 -9.16 -16.48 -30.78
C ASP A 272 -10.34 -17.46 -30.62
N SER A 273 -10.24 -18.40 -29.67
CA SER A 273 -11.31 -19.34 -29.31
C SER A 273 -12.29 -18.80 -28.26
N GLY A 274 -12.10 -17.56 -27.79
CA GLY A 274 -12.98 -16.90 -26.84
C GLY A 274 -12.68 -17.21 -25.37
N TYR A 275 -11.50 -17.74 -25.04
CA TYR A 275 -11.11 -18.08 -23.67
C TYR A 275 -10.06 -17.09 -23.14
N PRO A 276 -10.36 -16.36 -22.05
CA PRO A 276 -9.32 -15.66 -21.30
C PRO A 276 -8.32 -16.64 -20.67
N VAL A 277 -7.09 -16.17 -20.43
CA VAL A 277 -6.04 -16.98 -19.80
C VAL A 277 -5.55 -16.28 -18.55
N LEU A 278 -5.43 -16.97 -17.42
CA LEU A 278 -4.80 -16.39 -16.23
C LEU A 278 -3.29 -16.31 -16.47
N ILE A 279 -2.74 -15.11 -16.34
CA ILE A 279 -1.33 -14.79 -16.57
C ILE A 279 -0.62 -14.72 -15.22
N GLN A 280 0.43 -15.52 -15.06
CA GLN A 280 1.20 -15.60 -13.81
C GLN A 280 2.54 -14.89 -14.01
N VAL A 281 2.70 -13.79 -13.26
CA VAL A 281 3.98 -13.11 -13.06
C VAL A 281 4.42 -13.30 -11.60
N GLU A 282 5.72 -13.20 -11.32
CA GLU A 282 6.24 -13.44 -9.96
C GLU A 282 5.51 -12.59 -8.91
N GLY A 283 4.70 -13.24 -8.06
CA GLY A 283 3.94 -12.61 -6.98
C GLY A 283 2.57 -12.04 -7.36
N HIS A 284 2.15 -12.12 -8.62
CA HIS A 284 0.89 -11.53 -9.07
C HIS A 284 0.20 -12.33 -10.19
N THR A 285 -1.13 -12.40 -10.13
CA THR A 285 -1.97 -12.96 -11.19
C THR A 285 -2.77 -11.85 -11.89
N MET A 286 -2.85 -11.93 -13.21
CA MET A 286 -3.69 -11.08 -14.06
C MET A 286 -4.52 -11.95 -14.99
N ILE A 287 -5.43 -11.35 -15.76
CA ILE A 287 -6.16 -12.05 -16.82
C ILE A 287 -5.76 -11.51 -18.19
N GLY A 288 -5.33 -12.39 -19.08
CA GLY A 288 -5.05 -12.12 -20.48
C GLY A 288 -6.34 -12.14 -21.30
N VAL A 289 -6.59 -11.05 -22.01
CA VAL A 289 -7.87 -10.76 -22.69
C VAL A 289 -7.69 -10.45 -24.17
N GLY A 290 -6.45 -10.38 -24.64
CA GLY A 290 -6.13 -10.05 -26.01
C GLY A 290 -4.63 -10.10 -26.29
N TYR A 291 -4.26 -9.75 -27.52
CA TYR A 291 -2.89 -9.61 -27.96
C TYR A 291 -2.76 -8.52 -29.02
N THR A 292 -1.54 -8.07 -29.23
CA THR A 292 -1.17 -7.14 -30.29
C THR A 292 0.27 -7.40 -30.75
N GLY A 293 0.59 -7.03 -31.97
CA GLY A 293 1.89 -7.27 -32.56
C GLY A 293 2.29 -8.76 -32.59
N THR A 294 3.60 -9.00 -32.49
CA THR A 294 4.20 -10.33 -32.62
C THR A 294 4.41 -11.05 -31.29
N ASP A 295 4.37 -10.33 -30.17
CA ASP A 295 4.75 -10.84 -28.86
C ASP A 295 4.12 -10.08 -27.68
N GLN A 296 3.13 -9.20 -27.90
CA GLN A 296 2.47 -8.49 -26.81
C GLN A 296 1.11 -9.09 -26.48
N ILE A 297 0.85 -9.25 -25.18
CA ILE A 297 -0.47 -9.60 -24.66
C ILE A 297 -1.14 -8.37 -24.07
N ILE A 298 -2.46 -8.35 -24.14
CA ILE A 298 -3.33 -7.38 -23.47
C ILE A 298 -3.89 -8.08 -22.23
N VAL A 299 -3.74 -7.44 -21.08
CA VAL A 299 -4.18 -7.94 -19.78
C VAL A 299 -5.14 -6.94 -19.11
N HIS A 300 -6.09 -7.46 -18.35
CA HIS A 300 -6.66 -6.69 -17.24
C HIS A 300 -5.85 -7.05 -16.01
N ASP A 301 -5.19 -6.05 -15.44
CA ASP A 301 -4.54 -6.20 -14.15
C ASP A 301 -5.59 -6.18 -13.02
N THR A 302 -5.15 -6.37 -11.79
CA THR A 302 -6.04 -6.24 -10.63
C THR A 302 -5.81 -4.93 -9.88
N TRP A 303 -5.22 -3.93 -10.52
CA TRP A 303 -4.81 -2.68 -9.88
C TRP A 303 -5.68 -1.50 -10.29
N ASP A 304 -6.27 -1.56 -11.48
CA ASP A 304 -7.22 -0.57 -11.96
C ASP A 304 -8.41 -1.17 -12.76
N TYR A 305 -8.99 -0.35 -13.64
CA TYR A 305 -10.16 -0.68 -14.45
C TYR A 305 -9.85 -0.59 -15.94
N SER A 306 -8.57 -0.69 -16.31
CA SER A 306 -8.06 -0.41 -17.64
C SER A 306 -7.31 -1.63 -18.17
N SER A 307 -7.21 -1.70 -19.50
CA SER A 307 -6.42 -2.74 -20.15
C SER A 307 -4.97 -2.26 -20.28
N HIS A 308 -4.05 -3.19 -20.10
CA HIS A 308 -2.60 -2.97 -20.15
C HIS A 308 -1.96 -3.92 -21.15
N THR A 309 -0.74 -3.61 -21.58
CA THR A 309 0.07 -4.45 -22.46
C THR A 309 1.32 -4.95 -21.75
N MET A 310 1.79 -6.13 -22.15
CA MET A 310 3.12 -6.61 -21.77
C MET A 310 3.69 -7.55 -22.81
N THR A 311 5.02 -7.63 -22.90
CA THR A 311 5.69 -8.63 -23.73
C THR A 311 5.51 -10.03 -23.13
N TRP A 312 5.11 -11.00 -23.95
CA TRP A 312 5.02 -12.41 -23.60
C TRP A 312 6.37 -12.93 -23.10
N GLY A 313 6.37 -13.57 -21.93
CA GLY A 313 7.60 -14.00 -21.25
C GLY A 313 8.53 -12.86 -20.81
N GLY A 314 8.12 -11.60 -20.96
CA GLY A 314 8.82 -10.44 -20.42
C GLY A 314 8.48 -10.18 -18.95
N LYS A 315 8.78 -8.97 -18.50
CA LYS A 315 8.45 -8.51 -17.15
C LYS A 315 7.27 -7.53 -17.19
N TYR A 316 6.39 -7.63 -16.21
CA TYR A 316 5.33 -6.65 -15.96
C TYR A 316 5.63 -5.90 -14.67
N SER A 317 5.92 -4.60 -14.76
CA SER A 317 6.29 -3.77 -13.60
C SER A 317 7.43 -4.40 -12.76
N GLY A 318 8.40 -5.04 -13.44
CA GLY A 318 9.55 -5.72 -12.82
C GLY A 318 9.33 -7.19 -12.47
N MET A 319 8.08 -7.68 -12.46
CA MET A 319 7.74 -9.08 -12.14
C MET A 319 7.83 -9.97 -13.38
N GLN A 320 8.55 -11.07 -13.29
CA GLN A 320 8.77 -11.96 -14.44
C GLN A 320 7.52 -12.78 -14.77
N HIS A 321 7.05 -12.74 -16.02
CA HIS A 321 6.05 -13.71 -16.50
C HIS A 321 6.68 -15.09 -16.61
N PHE A 322 6.10 -16.05 -15.90
CA PHE A 322 6.70 -17.39 -15.80
C PHE A 322 5.74 -18.53 -16.13
N ALA A 323 4.43 -18.34 -15.95
CA ALA A 323 3.44 -19.40 -16.18
C ALA A 323 2.08 -18.86 -16.60
N VAL A 324 1.19 -19.77 -16.96
CA VAL A 324 -0.23 -19.53 -17.18
C VAL A 324 -1.07 -20.55 -16.43
N SER A 325 -2.34 -20.18 -16.22
CA SER A 325 -3.40 -21.10 -15.83
C SER A 325 -4.49 -21.08 -16.91
N VAL A 326 -4.77 -22.24 -17.48
CA VAL A 326 -5.75 -22.44 -18.56
C VAL A 326 -6.95 -23.17 -17.98
N PHE A 327 -8.15 -22.71 -18.35
CA PHE A 327 -9.40 -23.24 -17.82
C PHE A 327 -10.46 -23.16 -18.91
N HIS A 328 -11.18 -24.25 -19.19
CA HIS A 328 -12.30 -24.28 -20.14
C HIS A 328 -13.51 -24.95 -19.52
N MET A 329 -14.64 -24.24 -19.48
CA MET A 329 -15.94 -24.87 -19.22
C MET A 329 -16.45 -25.55 -20.48
N LYS A 330 -17.17 -26.66 -20.34
CA LYS A 330 -17.86 -27.28 -21.47
C LYS A 330 -18.95 -26.35 -21.98
N PRO A 331 -19.15 -26.25 -23.30
CA PRO A 331 -20.25 -25.49 -23.88
C PRO A 331 -21.58 -25.92 -23.28
N VAL A 332 -22.37 -24.94 -22.82
CA VAL A 332 -23.75 -25.20 -22.43
C VAL A 332 -24.59 -25.46 -23.69
N SER A 333 -25.40 -26.51 -23.68
CA SER A 333 -26.41 -26.67 -24.73
C SER A 333 -27.40 -25.50 -24.60
N PRO A 334 -27.81 -24.85 -25.71
CA PRO A 334 -28.75 -23.72 -25.62
C PRO A 334 -30.05 -24.22 -24.99
N THR A 335 -30.25 -23.86 -23.73
CA THR A 335 -31.56 -23.99 -23.09
C THR A 335 -32.42 -22.84 -23.64
N PRO A 336 -33.65 -23.11 -24.15
CA PRO A 336 -34.48 -22.07 -24.73
C PRO A 336 -34.72 -20.96 -23.70
N THR A 337 -34.33 -19.74 -24.06
CA THR A 337 -34.51 -18.53 -23.26
C THR A 337 -36.01 -18.32 -22.96
N PRO A 338 -36.42 -18.13 -21.70
CA PRO A 338 -37.78 -17.67 -21.41
C PRO A 338 -37.97 -16.26 -21.97
N THR A 339 -38.99 -16.08 -22.81
CA THR A 339 -39.36 -14.83 -23.46
C THR A 339 -39.59 -13.72 -22.42
N ALA A 340 -38.68 -12.74 -22.36
CA ALA A 340 -38.89 -11.51 -21.61
C ALA A 340 -40.10 -10.76 -22.18
N THR A 341 -41.12 -10.57 -21.36
CA THR A 341 -42.31 -9.77 -21.71
C THR A 341 -41.90 -8.30 -21.76
N LYS A 342 -42.07 -7.67 -22.93
CA LYS A 342 -41.80 -6.26 -23.15
C LYS A 342 -42.86 -5.41 -22.44
N THR A 343 -42.42 -4.58 -21.48
CA THR A 343 -43.22 -3.49 -20.91
C THR A 343 -43.18 -2.28 -21.86
N PRO A 344 -44.31 -1.60 -22.13
CA PRO A 344 -44.40 -0.58 -23.19
C PRO A 344 -43.76 0.77 -22.83
N THR A 345 -43.15 1.36 -23.86
CA THR A 345 -42.56 2.71 -23.94
C THR A 345 -43.60 3.82 -23.75
N PRO A 346 -43.31 4.92 -23.04
CA PRO A 346 -44.20 6.09 -23.00
C PRO A 346 -44.04 6.96 -24.26
N THR A 347 -45.19 7.43 -24.76
CA THR A 347 -45.41 8.20 -25.98
C THR A 347 -44.99 9.67 -25.85
N VAL A 348 -44.36 10.21 -26.90
CA VAL A 348 -43.95 11.61 -27.06
C VAL A 348 -45.16 12.50 -27.43
N SER A 349 -45.24 13.71 -26.86
CA SER A 349 -46.29 14.71 -27.10
C SER A 349 -45.77 15.85 -28.02
N PRO A 350 -46.58 16.44 -28.93
CA PRO A 350 -46.08 17.27 -30.03
C PRO A 350 -45.85 18.75 -29.68
N THR A 351 -44.85 19.30 -30.35
CA THR A 351 -44.42 20.71 -30.45
C THR A 351 -45.47 21.62 -31.08
N PRO A 352 -45.65 22.88 -30.62
CA PRO A 352 -46.41 23.89 -31.34
C PRO A 352 -45.53 24.74 -32.28
N THR A 353 -46.13 25.05 -33.42
CA THR A 353 -45.66 25.85 -34.55
C THR A 353 -45.38 27.31 -34.17
N THR A 354 -44.31 27.91 -34.72
CA THR A 354 -44.09 29.37 -34.67
C THR A 354 -44.13 29.98 -36.09
N THR A 355 -44.82 31.11 -36.17
CA THR A 355 -45.05 31.93 -37.37
C THR A 355 -43.99 33.05 -37.49
N VAL A 356 -43.71 33.46 -38.72
CA VAL A 356 -42.68 34.41 -39.17
C VAL A 356 -42.98 35.90 -38.87
N THR A 357 -41.98 36.58 -38.29
CA THR A 357 -41.33 37.91 -38.53
C THR A 357 -42.15 39.17 -38.93
N PRO A 358 -41.84 40.36 -38.34
CA PRO A 358 -40.94 41.31 -39.01
C PRO A 358 -39.84 41.97 -38.12
N THR A 359 -38.83 42.47 -38.84
CA THR A 359 -37.50 43.06 -38.55
C THR A 359 -37.52 44.44 -37.84
N PRO A 360 -36.43 44.92 -37.18
CA PRO A 360 -36.46 45.65 -35.92
C PRO A 360 -36.47 47.18 -36.05
N THR A 361 -36.98 47.84 -35.00
CA THR A 361 -36.78 49.27 -34.72
C THR A 361 -35.73 49.41 -33.62
N VAL A 362 -34.66 50.15 -33.90
CA VAL A 362 -33.59 50.46 -32.93
C VAL A 362 -34.17 51.30 -31.80
N THR A 363 -34.33 50.69 -30.62
CA THR A 363 -34.69 51.36 -29.38
C THR A 363 -33.47 51.32 -28.48
N VAL A 364 -33.04 52.48 -27.99
CA VAL A 364 -32.00 52.63 -26.97
C VAL A 364 -32.41 51.83 -25.71
N THR A 365 -31.73 50.73 -25.45
CA THR A 365 -31.89 49.93 -24.24
C THR A 365 -31.45 50.75 -23.03
N PRO A 366 -32.34 51.11 -22.08
CA PRO A 366 -31.89 51.56 -20.78
C PRO A 366 -31.10 50.41 -20.14
N THR A 367 -29.90 50.69 -19.65
CA THR A 367 -29.11 49.72 -18.88
C THR A 367 -30.02 49.09 -17.82
N PRO A 368 -30.25 47.76 -17.83
CA PRO A 368 -31.11 47.12 -16.84
C PRO A 368 -30.51 47.42 -15.46
N VAL A 369 -31.29 48.10 -14.62
CA VAL A 369 -30.95 48.25 -13.20
C VAL A 369 -30.89 46.84 -12.65
N PRO A 370 -29.79 46.39 -12.01
CA PRO A 370 -29.73 45.07 -11.43
C PRO A 370 -30.91 44.90 -10.48
N GLU A 371 -31.78 43.94 -10.80
CA GLU A 371 -32.92 43.61 -9.97
C GLU A 371 -32.41 43.06 -8.63
N THR A 372 -32.86 43.66 -7.53
CA THR A 372 -32.43 43.28 -6.18
C THR A 372 -33.63 42.93 -5.30
N GLY A 373 -33.42 42.05 -4.33
CA GLY A 373 -34.36 41.68 -3.28
C GLY A 373 -33.73 41.76 -1.89
N ASN A 374 -34.48 41.34 -0.87
CA ASN A 374 -34.03 41.31 0.52
C ASN A 374 -34.05 39.87 1.07
N LEU A 375 -33.28 39.63 2.12
CA LEU A 375 -33.18 38.33 2.80
C LEU A 375 -33.27 38.52 4.31
N SER A 376 -34.33 38.00 4.93
CA SER A 376 -34.48 37.92 6.38
C SER A 376 -33.99 36.56 6.89
N ILE A 377 -33.11 36.55 7.89
CA ILE A 377 -32.44 35.34 8.38
C ILE A 377 -32.57 35.31 9.89
N SER A 378 -33.00 34.17 10.42
CA SER A 378 -33.07 33.90 11.87
C SER A 378 -32.46 32.53 12.16
N SER A 379 -31.97 32.32 13.39
CA SER A 379 -31.53 31.01 13.83
C SER A 379 -31.90 30.71 15.28
N SER A 380 -32.03 29.42 15.61
CA SER A 380 -32.16 28.92 16.97
C SER A 380 -31.03 27.92 17.28
N PRO A 381 -30.14 28.21 18.25
CA PRO A 381 -30.02 29.48 18.97
C PRO A 381 -29.64 30.65 18.05
N SER A 382 -29.97 31.87 18.50
CA SER A 382 -29.67 33.11 17.79
C SER A 382 -28.18 33.49 17.89
N LYS A 383 -27.79 34.57 17.20
CA LYS A 383 -26.43 35.11 17.10
C LYS A 383 -25.45 34.17 16.38
N ALA A 384 -25.87 33.62 15.26
CA ALA A 384 -24.97 32.92 14.33
C ALA A 384 -24.45 33.91 13.29
N ALA A 385 -23.15 33.88 13.01
CA ALA A 385 -22.53 34.73 12.00
C ALA A 385 -23.01 34.33 10.60
N VAL A 386 -23.38 35.33 9.79
CA VAL A 386 -24.00 35.14 8.48
C VAL A 386 -22.97 35.34 7.37
N TRP A 387 -22.89 34.37 6.48
CA TRP A 387 -22.09 34.40 5.26
C TRP A 387 -23.00 34.19 4.04
N LEU A 388 -22.78 34.97 2.99
CA LEU A 388 -23.52 34.87 1.74
C LEU A 388 -22.51 34.75 0.60
N ASP A 389 -22.67 33.76 -0.27
CA ASP A 389 -21.77 33.48 -1.40
C ASP A 389 -20.30 33.44 -0.97
N GLU A 390 -20.03 32.65 0.07
CA GLU A 390 -18.71 32.46 0.69
C GLU A 390 -18.07 33.74 1.27
N THR A 391 -18.82 34.85 1.31
CA THR A 391 -18.35 36.15 1.83
C THR A 391 -19.01 36.45 3.17
N SER A 392 -18.21 36.86 4.16
CA SER A 392 -18.74 37.27 5.46
C SER A 392 -19.55 38.55 5.33
N THR A 393 -20.77 38.55 5.84
CA THR A 393 -21.62 39.75 5.84
C THR A 393 -21.34 40.68 7.03
N GLY A 394 -20.56 40.22 8.02
CA GLY A 394 -20.34 40.91 9.29
C GLY A 394 -21.55 40.94 10.22
N HIS A 395 -22.68 40.34 9.83
CA HIS A 395 -23.91 40.31 10.61
C HIS A 395 -24.11 38.99 11.36
N ASN A 396 -24.93 39.03 12.41
CA ASN A 396 -25.34 37.87 13.19
C ASN A 396 -26.88 37.74 13.18
N THR A 397 -27.40 36.52 13.19
CA THR A 397 -28.85 36.26 13.24
C THR A 397 -29.48 36.73 14.57
N PRO A 398 -30.76 37.19 14.57
CA PRO A 398 -31.57 37.47 13.40
C PRO A 398 -31.14 38.77 12.69
N VAL A 399 -31.14 38.79 11.36
CA VAL A 399 -30.80 39.97 10.53
C VAL A 399 -31.59 39.98 9.23
N THR A 400 -31.86 41.18 8.69
CA THR A 400 -32.35 41.35 7.31
C THR A 400 -31.28 42.06 6.48
N ILE A 401 -30.82 41.42 5.41
CA ILE A 401 -29.86 41.97 4.45
C ILE A 401 -30.65 42.46 3.24
N ASN A 402 -30.43 43.72 2.85
CA ASN A 402 -31.18 44.37 1.78
C ASN A 402 -30.33 44.50 0.51
N LYS A 403 -30.99 44.65 -0.64
CA LYS A 403 -30.36 44.90 -1.95
C LYS A 403 -29.40 43.79 -2.40
N ILE A 404 -29.75 42.53 -2.12
CA ILE A 404 -29.05 41.37 -2.68
C ILE A 404 -29.52 41.20 -4.12
N SER A 405 -28.61 40.89 -5.05
CA SER A 405 -28.99 40.58 -6.44
C SER A 405 -30.08 39.51 -6.50
N ALA A 406 -31.03 39.64 -7.41
CA ALA A 406 -31.98 38.56 -7.65
C ALA A 406 -31.26 37.35 -8.28
N GLY A 407 -31.61 36.13 -7.85
CA GLY A 407 -30.95 34.91 -8.28
C GLY A 407 -30.73 33.90 -7.15
N ASN A 408 -29.94 32.86 -7.42
CA ASN A 408 -29.60 31.85 -6.42
C ASN A 408 -28.35 32.28 -5.65
N HIS A 409 -28.39 32.15 -4.34
CA HIS A 409 -27.32 32.48 -3.41
C HIS A 409 -27.07 31.32 -2.44
N SER A 410 -25.83 31.20 -1.96
CA SER A 410 -25.47 30.24 -0.91
C SER A 410 -25.41 30.92 0.45
N LEU A 411 -26.19 30.44 1.41
CA LEU A 411 -26.22 30.93 2.78
C LEU A 411 -25.44 29.96 3.68
N LYS A 412 -24.49 30.49 4.45
CA LYS A 412 -23.77 29.78 5.51
C LYS A 412 -23.95 30.49 6.85
N LEU A 413 -24.30 29.75 7.91
CA LEU A 413 -24.36 30.27 9.28
C LEU A 413 -23.32 29.55 10.15
N ILE A 414 -22.51 30.34 10.86
CA ILE A 414 -21.47 29.83 11.77
C ILE A 414 -21.80 30.23 13.20
N LYS A 415 -21.79 29.27 14.12
CA LYS A 415 -21.92 29.54 15.55
C LYS A 415 -20.98 28.64 16.34
N SER A 416 -20.15 29.23 17.18
CA SER A 416 -19.23 28.47 18.05
C SER A 416 -19.98 27.43 18.89
N GLY A 417 -19.51 26.18 18.87
CA GLY A 417 -20.14 25.03 19.56
C GLY A 417 -21.31 24.39 18.81
N TYR A 418 -21.57 24.80 17.56
CA TYR A 418 -22.62 24.25 16.69
C TYR A 418 -22.02 23.87 15.34
N VAL A 419 -22.71 22.96 14.64
CA VAL A 419 -22.36 22.58 13.27
C VAL A 419 -22.67 23.73 12.33
N ASP A 420 -21.78 24.00 11.37
CA ASP A 420 -22.00 24.99 10.32
C ASP A 420 -23.27 24.63 9.51
N TYR A 421 -24.17 25.60 9.33
CA TYR A 421 -25.42 25.42 8.59
C TYR A 421 -25.29 25.96 7.18
N TYR A 422 -25.78 25.21 6.19
CA TYR A 422 -25.77 25.59 4.78
C TYR A 422 -27.16 25.49 4.16
N GLN A 423 -27.53 26.47 3.32
CA GLN A 423 -28.76 26.44 2.53
C GLN A 423 -28.59 27.23 1.22
N ASN A 424 -29.02 26.65 0.10
CA ASN A 424 -29.21 27.41 -1.14
C ASN A 424 -30.55 28.13 -1.09
N ILE A 425 -30.55 29.42 -1.43
CA ILE A 425 -31.73 30.28 -1.39
C ILE A 425 -31.90 31.01 -2.72
N THR A 426 -33.14 31.30 -3.10
CA THR A 426 -33.43 32.15 -4.25
C THR A 426 -33.93 33.51 -3.76
N ILE A 427 -33.24 34.58 -4.16
CA ILE A 427 -33.64 35.96 -3.94
C ILE A 427 -34.48 36.41 -5.14
N LYS A 428 -35.71 36.85 -4.86
CA LYS A 428 -36.62 37.39 -5.87
C LYS A 428 -36.56 38.91 -5.86
N SER A 429 -36.65 39.49 -7.05
CA SER A 429 -36.67 40.94 -7.27
C SER A 429 -37.80 41.61 -6.48
N ASN A 430 -37.46 42.67 -5.72
CA ASN A 430 -38.36 43.46 -4.89
C ASN A 430 -39.16 42.67 -3.82
N GLU A 431 -38.77 41.44 -3.52
CA GLU A 431 -39.37 40.61 -2.47
C GLU A 431 -38.39 40.39 -1.30
N THR A 432 -38.92 39.97 -0.15
CA THR A 432 -38.10 39.54 1.00
C THR A 432 -38.18 38.02 1.16
N SER A 433 -37.12 37.31 0.80
CA SER A 433 -36.96 35.89 1.11
C SER A 433 -36.66 35.72 2.60
N SER A 434 -37.13 34.64 3.23
CA SER A 434 -36.95 34.40 4.67
C SER A 434 -36.38 33.02 4.98
N VAL A 435 -35.42 32.95 5.88
CA VAL A 435 -34.80 31.72 6.40
C VAL A 435 -34.90 31.68 7.93
N ALA A 436 -35.33 30.54 8.46
CA ALA A 436 -35.31 30.24 9.89
C ALA A 436 -34.56 28.93 10.13
N ALA A 437 -33.30 29.02 10.54
CA ALA A 437 -32.42 27.86 10.74
C ALA A 437 -32.48 27.35 12.19
N VAL A 438 -32.45 26.03 12.37
CA VAL A 438 -32.21 25.41 13.69
C VAL A 438 -30.81 24.82 13.66
N LEU A 439 -29.94 25.29 14.55
CA LEU A 439 -28.54 24.87 14.59
C LEU A 439 -28.38 23.69 15.54
N THR A 440 -27.70 22.65 15.07
CA THR A 440 -27.41 21.45 15.85
C THR A 440 -26.16 21.69 16.69
N GLN A 441 -26.26 21.45 18.00
CA GLN A 441 -25.11 21.56 18.90
C GLN A 441 -24.07 20.51 18.53
N ALA A 442 -22.82 20.94 18.34
CA ALA A 442 -21.73 20.06 17.97
C ALA A 442 -21.14 19.35 19.19
N GLY A 443 -20.49 18.21 18.96
CA GLY A 443 -19.62 17.56 19.95
C GLY A 443 -18.15 17.67 19.56
N SER A 444 -17.28 17.06 20.37
CA SER A 444 -15.83 17.03 20.14
C SER A 444 -15.21 15.68 20.50
N LEU A 445 -14.01 15.43 19.97
CA LEU A 445 -13.17 14.29 20.33
C LEU A 445 -11.84 14.77 20.94
N THR A 446 -11.33 14.05 21.93
CA THR A 446 -9.95 14.21 22.43
C THR A 446 -9.17 12.96 22.07
N VAL A 447 -8.29 13.04 21.07
CA VAL A 447 -7.68 11.88 20.43
C VAL A 447 -6.21 11.75 20.82
N SER A 448 -5.81 10.54 21.20
CA SER A 448 -4.44 10.19 21.62
C SER A 448 -4.05 8.79 21.14
N SER A 449 -2.75 8.53 20.99
CA SER A 449 -2.26 7.20 20.60
C SER A 449 -0.90 6.84 21.21
N LYS A 450 -0.55 5.55 21.17
CA LYS A 450 0.78 5.01 21.43
C LYS A 450 1.25 4.15 20.25
N PRO A 451 2.32 4.56 19.52
CA PRO A 451 3.10 5.79 19.68
C PRO A 451 2.27 7.05 19.37
N THR A 452 2.73 8.20 19.86
CA THR A 452 2.15 9.51 19.54
C THR A 452 2.61 10.00 18.16
N GLY A 453 1.90 10.97 17.58
CA GLY A 453 2.27 11.57 16.29
C GLY A 453 1.52 11.00 15.09
N ALA A 454 0.46 10.22 15.32
CA ALA A 454 -0.37 9.68 14.25
C ALA A 454 -1.29 10.76 13.68
N SER A 455 -1.34 10.91 12.36
CA SER A 455 -2.26 11.81 11.65
C SER A 455 -3.71 11.40 11.89
N ILE A 456 -4.58 12.38 12.13
CA ILE A 456 -5.98 12.17 12.53
C ILE A 456 -6.90 12.49 11.36
N TRP A 457 -7.74 11.52 11.00
CA TRP A 457 -8.77 11.62 9.98
C TRP A 457 -10.14 11.39 10.62
N VAL A 458 -11.14 12.17 10.23
CA VAL A 458 -12.55 11.98 10.64
C VAL A 458 -13.43 11.93 9.40
N ASP A 459 -14.21 10.86 9.25
CA ASP A 459 -15.06 10.57 8.08
C ASP A 459 -14.33 10.72 6.74
N GLY A 460 -13.10 10.19 6.68
CA GLY A 460 -12.25 10.27 5.49
C GLY A 460 -11.65 11.65 5.20
N THR A 461 -11.85 12.64 6.08
CA THR A 461 -11.25 13.99 5.94
C THR A 461 -10.02 14.13 6.84
N ASP A 462 -8.89 14.55 6.28
CA ASP A 462 -7.67 14.87 7.04
C ASP A 462 -7.91 16.12 7.88
N MET A 463 -7.75 15.99 9.20
CA MET A 463 -7.92 17.12 10.11
C MET A 463 -6.69 18.04 10.17
N GLY A 464 -5.59 17.67 9.50
CA GLY A 464 -4.31 18.41 9.54
C GLY A 464 -3.67 18.40 10.93
N ARG A 465 -4.00 17.40 11.76
CA ARG A 465 -3.58 17.27 13.16
C ARG A 465 -3.00 15.89 13.39
N VAL A 466 -2.11 15.80 14.39
CA VAL A 466 -1.55 14.54 14.88
C VAL A 466 -1.92 14.30 16.34
N THR A 467 -1.90 13.05 16.80
CA THR A 467 -2.09 12.74 18.23
C THR A 467 -0.96 13.36 19.06
N LYS A 468 -1.23 14.05 20.18
CA LYS A 468 -2.49 14.20 20.94
C LYS A 468 -3.21 15.52 20.58
N ALA A 469 -4.45 15.45 20.10
CA ALA A 469 -5.20 16.64 19.67
C ALA A 469 -6.70 16.56 20.00
N ASN A 470 -7.36 17.73 20.06
CA ASN A 470 -8.82 17.85 20.12
C ASN A 470 -9.39 18.09 18.71
N ILE A 471 -10.53 17.50 18.40
CA ILE A 471 -11.31 17.73 17.18
C ILE A 471 -12.66 18.30 17.60
N ASP A 472 -12.93 19.55 17.25
CA ASP A 472 -14.13 20.28 17.66
C ASP A 472 -15.16 20.37 16.53
N SER A 473 -16.36 20.85 16.86
CA SER A 473 -17.43 21.16 15.89
C SER A 473 -17.92 19.96 15.06
N LEU A 474 -17.82 18.76 15.60
CA LEU A 474 -18.31 17.54 14.95
C LEU A 474 -19.83 17.43 15.08
N SER A 475 -20.48 16.96 14.02
CA SER A 475 -21.91 16.67 14.07
C SER A 475 -22.23 15.59 15.10
N THR A 476 -23.48 15.55 15.56
CA THR A 476 -23.93 14.45 16.42
C THR A 476 -24.18 13.21 15.57
N GLY A 477 -23.68 12.05 16.00
CA GLY A 477 -23.83 10.82 15.25
C GLY A 477 -22.57 9.95 15.34
N ASN A 478 -22.54 8.90 14.52
CA ASN A 478 -21.37 8.05 14.40
C ASN A 478 -20.40 8.68 13.41
N HIS A 479 -19.15 8.81 13.83
CA HIS A 479 -18.04 9.30 13.03
C HIS A 479 -16.99 8.19 12.91
N GLU A 480 -16.43 8.02 11.73
CA GLU A 480 -15.26 7.16 11.55
C GLU A 480 -14.00 7.95 11.90
N LEU A 481 -13.29 7.53 12.95
CA LEU A 481 -11.98 8.05 13.31
C LEU A 481 -10.92 7.11 12.74
N LYS A 482 -10.01 7.65 11.93
CA LYS A 482 -8.83 6.94 11.43
C LYS A 482 -7.54 7.62 11.87
N LEU A 483 -6.60 6.84 12.41
CA LEU A 483 -5.26 7.29 12.80
C LEU A 483 -4.22 6.60 11.93
N VAL A 484 -3.34 7.39 11.33
CA VAL A 484 -2.30 6.90 10.41
C VAL A 484 -0.93 7.26 10.97
N LEU A 485 -0.06 6.28 11.14
CA LEU A 485 1.34 6.48 11.53
C LEU A 485 2.24 5.57 10.71
N SER A 486 3.25 6.14 10.06
CA SER A 486 4.18 5.38 9.22
C SER A 486 4.83 4.23 10.00
N GLY A 487 4.83 3.03 9.42
CA GLY A 487 5.34 1.82 10.05
C GLY A 487 4.38 1.13 11.03
N TYR A 488 3.15 1.64 11.15
CA TYR A 488 2.08 1.07 11.97
C TYR A 488 0.83 0.83 11.10
N ALA A 489 0.02 -0.15 11.52
CA ALA A 489 -1.31 -0.36 10.96
C ALA A 489 -2.18 0.87 11.24
N ASP A 490 -2.99 1.23 10.26
CA ASP A 490 -4.04 2.22 10.45
C ASP A 490 -4.98 1.78 11.56
N TYR A 491 -5.29 2.68 12.48
CA TYR A 491 -6.30 2.45 13.50
C TYR A 491 -7.60 3.09 13.05
N THR A 492 -8.65 2.29 12.87
CA THR A 492 -10.00 2.78 12.53
C THR A 492 -10.98 2.44 13.63
N SER A 493 -11.82 3.40 14.03
CA SER A 493 -12.86 3.19 15.04
C SER A 493 -14.07 4.06 14.76
N ILE A 494 -15.28 3.50 14.92
CA ILE A 494 -16.52 4.28 14.92
C ILE A 494 -16.73 4.88 16.31
N VAL A 495 -16.78 6.21 16.39
CA VAL A 495 -17.02 6.96 17.62
C VAL A 495 -18.35 7.70 17.56
N THR A 496 -19.18 7.53 18.58
CA THR A 496 -20.47 8.26 18.66
C THR A 496 -20.27 9.62 19.31
N VAL A 497 -20.31 10.67 18.51
CA VAL A 497 -20.27 12.07 18.97
C VAL A 497 -21.66 12.51 19.41
N ARG A 498 -21.74 13.12 20.60
CA ARG A 498 -22.97 13.68 21.17
C ARG A 498 -22.81 15.19 21.37
N GLY A 499 -23.89 15.93 21.14
CA GLY A 499 -23.88 17.39 21.22
C GLY A 499 -23.48 17.88 22.61
N GLY A 500 -22.56 18.84 22.66
CA GLY A 500 -22.05 19.42 23.90
C GLY A 500 -21.11 18.53 24.72
N GLN A 501 -20.75 17.33 24.23
CA GLN A 501 -19.84 16.41 24.90
C GLN A 501 -18.49 16.32 24.18
N SER A 502 -17.43 16.15 24.97
CA SER A 502 -16.09 15.78 24.46
C SER A 502 -15.79 14.33 24.79
N PHE A 503 -15.60 13.50 23.78
CA PHE A 503 -15.35 12.07 23.95
C PHE A 503 -13.86 11.74 23.82
N PRO A 504 -13.22 11.12 24.83
CA PRO A 504 -11.82 10.77 24.76
C PRO A 504 -11.60 9.48 23.97
N VAL A 505 -10.61 9.47 23.09
CA VAL A 505 -10.15 8.28 22.35
C VAL A 505 -8.66 8.06 22.61
N TYR A 506 -8.31 6.83 22.96
CA TYR A 506 -6.94 6.38 23.12
C TYR A 506 -6.69 5.10 22.32
N ALA A 507 -5.77 5.17 21.35
CA ALA A 507 -5.42 4.05 20.48
C ALA A 507 -4.02 3.50 20.78
N ILE A 508 -3.85 2.18 20.70
CA ILE A 508 -2.52 1.56 20.63
C ILE A 508 -2.34 1.11 19.18
N LEU A 509 -1.33 1.65 18.51
CA LEU A 509 -1.07 1.36 17.11
C LEU A 509 -0.20 0.11 17.01
N THR A 510 -0.62 -0.83 16.17
CA THR A 510 0.11 -2.07 15.92
C THR A 510 1.21 -1.81 14.91
N GLN A 511 2.46 -2.13 15.25
CA GLN A 511 3.57 -1.96 14.32
C GLN A 511 3.47 -2.97 13.18
N THR A 512 3.53 -2.51 11.94
CA THR A 512 3.51 -3.32 10.70
C THR A 512 4.84 -3.27 9.96
N GLY A 513 5.74 -2.35 10.34
CA GLY A 513 7.10 -2.29 9.82
C GLY A 513 8.08 -3.23 10.53
N GLY A 514 9.22 -3.47 9.90
CA GLY A 514 10.38 -4.07 10.55
C GLY A 514 11.24 -3.05 11.30
N SER A 515 12.35 -3.50 11.84
CA SER A 515 13.32 -2.67 12.57
C SER A 515 14.75 -2.95 12.14
N ILE A 516 15.64 -1.97 12.27
CA ILE A 516 17.08 -2.15 12.13
C ILE A 516 17.76 -1.82 13.46
N SER A 517 18.42 -2.80 14.08
CA SER A 517 19.32 -2.59 15.21
C SER A 517 20.71 -2.25 14.69
N ILE A 518 21.22 -1.07 15.05
CA ILE A 518 22.41 -0.49 14.44
C ILE A 518 23.46 -0.24 15.51
N THR A 519 24.64 -0.84 15.36
CA THR A 519 25.81 -0.59 16.22
C THR A 519 27.00 -0.10 15.39
N SER A 520 27.90 0.68 16.00
CA SER A 520 29.18 1.03 15.34
C SER A 520 30.37 1.03 16.29
N ASN A 521 31.57 0.87 15.73
CA ASN A 521 32.83 1.04 16.42
C ASN A 521 33.72 2.09 15.69
N PRO A 522 34.03 3.22 16.33
CA PRO A 522 33.51 3.68 17.62
C PRO A 522 32.00 3.95 17.59
N SER A 523 31.35 3.90 18.75
CA SER A 523 29.93 4.25 18.92
C SER A 523 29.68 5.75 18.81
N GLY A 524 28.42 6.18 18.77
CA GLY A 524 28.02 7.58 18.65
C GLY A 524 28.18 8.11 17.23
N ALA A 525 27.85 7.30 16.22
CA ALA A 525 27.72 7.76 14.84
C ALA A 525 26.27 8.13 14.57
N GLY A 526 26.03 9.29 13.94
CA GLY A 526 24.69 9.72 13.53
C GLY A 526 24.11 8.76 12.50
N ILE A 527 22.83 8.43 12.66
CA ILE A 527 22.14 7.41 11.87
C ILE A 527 21.20 8.07 10.86
N PHE A 528 21.37 7.71 9.59
CA PHE A 528 20.50 8.09 8.49
C PHE A 528 19.91 6.82 7.88
N VAL A 529 18.61 6.82 7.59
CA VAL A 529 17.93 5.75 6.86
C VAL A 529 17.27 6.35 5.63
N ASP A 530 17.58 5.80 4.45
CA ASP A 530 17.12 6.30 3.14
C ASP A 530 17.37 7.80 2.95
N ASN A 531 18.60 8.22 3.29
CA ASN A 531 19.07 9.61 3.27
C ASN A 531 18.32 10.57 4.23
N THR A 532 17.42 10.07 5.07
CA THR A 532 16.73 10.86 6.10
C THR A 532 17.46 10.75 7.43
N ASP A 533 17.79 11.90 8.03
CA ASP A 533 18.38 11.94 9.38
C ASP A 533 17.36 11.47 10.41
N THR A 534 17.72 10.45 11.18
CA THR A 534 16.84 9.92 12.24
C THR A 534 16.94 10.74 13.53
N GLY A 535 17.97 11.59 13.68
CA GLY A 535 18.28 12.32 14.90
C GLY A 535 18.92 11.47 16.00
N TYR A 536 19.10 10.16 15.78
CA TYR A 536 19.68 9.23 16.74
C TYR A 536 21.13 8.87 16.41
N GLN A 537 21.86 8.37 17.40
CA GLN A 537 23.25 7.91 17.27
C GLN A 537 23.39 6.45 17.68
N SER A 538 24.32 5.72 17.05
CA SER A 538 24.59 4.31 17.38
C SER A 538 25.16 4.13 18.81
N PRO A 539 24.78 3.07 19.55
CA PRO A 539 23.84 2.02 19.18
C PRO A 539 22.37 2.47 19.29
N TYR A 540 21.55 2.16 18.29
CA TYR A 540 20.12 2.47 18.29
C TYR A 540 19.33 1.51 17.40
N THR A 541 18.07 1.23 17.77
CA THR A 541 17.14 0.45 16.94
C THR A 541 16.13 1.38 16.28
N VAL A 542 16.24 1.54 14.97
CA VAL A 542 15.25 2.27 14.17
C VAL A 542 14.10 1.31 13.86
N SER A 543 12.91 1.59 14.37
CA SER A 543 11.73 0.74 14.23
C SER A 543 10.66 1.37 13.34
N GLY A 544 9.73 0.56 12.82
CA GLY A 544 8.63 1.06 11.98
C GLY A 544 9.08 1.38 10.55
N LEU A 545 10.14 0.72 10.09
CA LEU A 545 10.60 0.81 8.72
C LEU A 545 9.74 -0.11 7.86
N SER A 546 9.35 0.34 6.67
CA SER A 546 8.65 -0.51 5.70
C SER A 546 9.40 -1.82 5.45
N SER A 547 8.69 -2.88 5.04
CA SER A 547 9.39 -4.04 4.50
C SER A 547 10.07 -3.67 3.18
N GLY A 548 11.25 -4.23 2.94
CA GLY A 548 12.04 -3.96 1.74
C GLY A 548 13.47 -3.50 2.04
N TRP A 549 14.15 -3.03 1.01
CA TRP A 549 15.53 -2.58 1.11
C TRP A 549 15.60 -1.15 1.66
N HIS A 550 16.35 -0.97 2.73
CA HIS A 550 16.66 0.33 3.32
C HIS A 550 18.16 0.59 3.26
N THR A 551 18.57 1.80 2.89
CA THR A 551 19.97 2.22 2.94
C THR A 551 20.26 2.90 4.27
N VAL A 552 21.15 2.30 5.07
CA VAL A 552 21.64 2.89 6.32
C VAL A 552 22.96 3.60 6.04
N LEU A 553 23.03 4.88 6.39
CA LEU A 553 24.23 5.70 6.33
C LEU A 553 24.61 6.14 7.75
N LEU A 554 25.86 5.90 8.14
CA LEU A 554 26.44 6.31 9.41
C LEU A 554 27.48 7.40 9.19
N LYS A 555 27.32 8.51 9.93
CA LYS A 555 28.25 9.64 9.90
C LYS A 555 28.85 9.87 11.26
N LYS A 556 30.16 10.05 11.33
CA LYS A 556 30.87 10.40 12.56
C LYS A 556 32.06 11.30 12.25
N ASP A 557 32.21 12.37 13.01
CA ASP A 557 33.29 13.33 12.83
C ASP A 557 34.67 12.66 12.81
N GLY A 558 35.43 12.92 11.75
CA GLY A 558 36.76 12.38 11.50
C GLY A 558 36.81 10.95 10.95
N TYR A 559 35.65 10.32 10.75
CA TYR A 559 35.52 9.02 10.09
C TYR A 559 34.97 9.19 8.68
N LYS A 560 35.23 8.21 7.81
CA LYS A 560 34.57 8.12 6.52
C LYS A 560 33.11 7.73 6.70
N ASP A 561 32.24 8.29 5.88
CA ASP A 561 30.84 7.88 5.78
C ASP A 561 30.77 6.38 5.51
N TRP A 562 30.01 5.66 6.33
CA TRP A 562 29.76 4.23 6.16
C TRP A 562 28.34 4.03 5.67
N SER A 563 28.14 3.22 4.63
CA SER A 563 26.81 2.96 4.08
C SER A 563 26.61 1.47 3.82
N LYS A 564 25.39 0.98 4.07
CA LYS A 564 24.98 -0.39 3.77
C LYS A 564 23.48 -0.45 3.49
N THR A 565 23.11 -1.14 2.42
CA THR A 565 21.71 -1.49 2.16
C THR A 565 21.37 -2.79 2.87
N VAL A 566 20.24 -2.80 3.58
CA VAL A 566 19.77 -3.92 4.40
C VAL A 566 18.33 -4.24 4.05
N MET A 567 18.00 -5.54 4.03
CA MET A 567 16.61 -5.97 3.91
C MET A 567 15.96 -5.86 5.29
N VAL A 568 14.86 -5.10 5.36
CA VAL A 568 13.95 -5.05 6.50
C VAL A 568 12.77 -5.93 6.16
N ASN A 569 12.47 -6.87 7.06
CA ASN A 569 11.27 -7.69 6.95
C ASN A 569 10.27 -7.25 8.02
N SER A 570 8.98 -7.32 7.70
CA SER A 570 7.91 -6.97 8.64
C SER A 570 8.07 -7.72 9.97
N HIS A 571 7.83 -7.04 11.09
CA HIS A 571 7.94 -7.55 12.47
C HIS A 571 9.32 -8.10 12.89
N MET A 572 10.31 -8.11 12.01
CA MET A 572 11.66 -8.58 12.33
C MET A 572 12.60 -7.42 12.63
N THR A 573 13.62 -7.68 13.46
CA THR A 573 14.73 -6.76 13.68
C THR A 573 15.98 -7.25 12.96
N THR A 574 16.36 -6.57 11.88
CA THR A 574 17.62 -6.81 11.18
C THR A 574 18.76 -6.13 11.95
N SER A 575 19.80 -6.87 12.32
CA SER A 575 20.94 -6.31 13.04
C SER A 575 22.12 -6.01 12.11
N ILE A 576 22.70 -4.81 12.23
CA ILE A 576 23.94 -4.43 11.54
C ILE A 576 24.96 -3.83 12.50
N SER A 577 26.22 -4.12 12.21
CA SER A 577 27.36 -3.55 12.92
C SER A 577 28.35 -2.95 11.92
N ALA A 578 28.77 -1.72 12.17
CA ALA A 578 29.72 -0.98 11.35
C ALA A 578 31.06 -0.81 12.09
N SER A 579 32.17 -1.09 11.40
CA SER A 579 33.49 -0.65 11.83
C SER A 579 33.87 0.59 11.04
N LEU A 580 33.90 1.75 11.70
CA LEU A 580 34.15 3.03 11.04
C LEU A 580 35.65 3.22 10.84
N ILE A 581 36.02 3.59 9.61
CA ILE A 581 37.41 3.77 9.23
C ILE A 581 37.77 5.25 9.38
N PRO A 582 38.83 5.59 10.14
CA PRO A 582 39.38 6.94 10.17
C PRO A 582 39.70 7.45 8.76
N GLY A 583 39.30 8.68 8.43
CA GLY A 583 39.60 9.25 7.11
C GLY A 583 38.54 10.18 6.52
N GLY A 584 37.71 10.83 7.35
CA GLY A 584 36.97 12.03 6.95
C GLY A 584 37.92 13.23 6.77
N THR A 585 37.43 14.44 6.52
CA THR A 585 38.29 15.64 6.36
C THR A 585 38.77 16.24 7.67
N ASN A 586 38.29 15.75 8.81
CA ASN A 586 38.43 16.41 10.12
C ASN A 586 39.14 15.48 11.14
N GLY A 587 39.83 16.05 12.12
CA GLY A 587 40.45 15.36 13.26
C GLY A 587 39.98 15.95 14.59
N SER A 588 40.78 15.78 15.65
CA SER A 588 40.49 16.33 16.98
C SER A 588 41.76 16.81 17.67
N ILE A 589 41.65 17.70 18.64
CA ILE A 589 42.77 18.12 19.49
C ILE A 589 42.40 17.92 20.97
N PHE A 590 43.19 17.14 21.70
CA PHE A 590 43.14 17.09 23.16
C PHE A 590 44.11 18.11 23.75
N ILE A 591 43.58 19.05 24.52
CA ILE A 591 44.30 20.25 24.96
C ILE A 591 44.30 20.29 26.49
N TYR A 592 45.49 20.36 27.10
CA TYR A 592 45.67 20.50 28.54
C TYR A 592 46.74 21.54 28.87
N SER A 593 46.74 22.07 30.10
CA SER A 593 47.67 23.11 30.48
C SER A 593 48.09 23.08 31.95
N ASN A 594 49.20 23.76 32.24
CA ASN A 594 49.65 24.03 33.60
C ASN A 594 49.88 25.55 33.79
N PRO A 595 49.12 26.23 34.68
CA PRO A 595 47.98 25.70 35.45
C PRO A 595 46.80 25.29 34.56
N SER A 596 45.93 24.40 35.05
CA SER A 596 44.72 23.96 34.35
C SER A 596 43.63 25.04 34.36
N GLY A 597 42.58 24.87 33.56
CA GLY A 597 41.46 25.82 33.47
C GLY A 597 41.83 27.11 32.73
N ALA A 598 42.66 27.03 31.68
CA ALA A 598 42.88 28.11 30.73
C ALA A 598 41.82 28.03 29.62
N SER A 599 41.25 29.16 29.18
CA SER A 599 40.29 29.21 28.07
C SER A 599 40.96 28.83 26.75
N ILE A 600 40.26 28.05 25.93
CA ILE A 600 40.78 27.50 24.67
C ILE A 600 40.18 28.25 23.48
N SER A 601 41.03 28.73 22.58
CA SER A 601 40.66 29.23 21.25
C SER A 601 41.42 28.46 20.16
N ILE A 602 40.79 28.21 19.02
CA ILE A 602 41.39 27.56 17.85
C ILE A 602 41.24 28.52 16.67
N ASP A 603 42.36 28.84 16.01
CA ASP A 603 42.45 29.82 14.91
C ASP A 603 41.82 31.19 15.26
N GLY A 604 42.02 31.61 16.51
CA GLY A 604 41.45 32.86 17.04
C GLY A 604 39.97 32.79 17.41
N VAL A 605 39.27 31.67 17.16
CA VAL A 605 37.87 31.48 17.53
C VAL A 605 37.77 30.82 18.91
N SER A 606 37.04 31.45 19.83
CA SER A 606 36.82 30.87 21.17
C SER A 606 35.96 29.62 21.09
N THR A 607 36.39 28.55 21.77
CA THR A 607 35.63 27.30 21.85
C THR A 607 34.60 27.28 23.00
N GLY A 608 34.61 28.32 23.84
CA GLY A 608 33.84 28.35 25.10
C GLY A 608 34.29 27.34 26.16
N SER A 609 35.34 26.55 25.89
CA SER A 609 35.86 25.51 26.79
C SER A 609 37.14 25.95 27.49
N VAL A 610 37.45 25.28 28.61
CA VAL A 610 38.72 25.43 29.34
C VAL A 610 39.49 24.11 29.39
N THR A 611 40.81 24.15 29.56
CA THR A 611 41.65 22.95 29.70
C THR A 611 41.34 22.17 30.99
N SER A 612 41.34 20.84 31.00
CA SER A 612 41.66 19.90 29.90
C SER A 612 40.42 19.48 29.10
N LYS A 613 40.48 19.55 27.77
CA LYS A 613 39.34 19.23 26.88
C LYS A 613 39.79 18.67 25.53
N THR A 614 39.03 17.72 24.99
CA THR A 614 39.13 17.32 23.56
C THR A 614 38.14 18.15 22.74
N ILE A 615 38.64 18.85 21.73
CA ILE A 615 37.85 19.56 20.73
C ILE A 615 37.83 18.71 19.45
N THR A 616 36.65 18.34 18.99
CA THR A 616 36.43 17.46 17.83
C THR A 616 35.99 18.24 16.61
N GLY A 617 36.01 17.59 15.43
CA GLY A 617 35.47 18.19 14.19
C GLY A 617 36.33 19.28 13.57
N ILE A 618 37.60 19.39 13.97
CA ILE A 618 38.54 20.38 13.44
C ILE A 618 39.01 19.89 12.07
N SER A 619 39.02 20.75 11.05
CA SER A 619 39.53 20.37 9.73
C SER A 619 40.94 19.78 9.81
N SER A 620 41.30 18.90 8.88
CA SER A 620 42.69 18.47 8.74
C SER A 620 43.53 19.63 8.20
N GLY A 621 44.70 19.84 8.79
CA GLY A 621 45.54 21.01 8.52
C GLY A 621 46.26 21.49 9.78
N GLU A 622 47.07 22.54 9.63
CA GLU A 622 47.62 23.24 10.80
C GLU A 622 46.58 24.18 11.39
N HIS A 623 46.44 24.12 12.71
CA HIS A 623 45.52 24.93 13.49
C HIS A 623 46.26 25.58 14.66
N THR A 624 46.07 26.87 14.89
CA THR A 624 46.71 27.58 16.00
C THR A 624 45.85 27.46 17.27
N VAL A 625 46.35 26.75 18.27
CA VAL A 625 45.71 26.66 19.59
C VAL A 625 46.22 27.79 20.47
N THR A 626 45.31 28.60 21.02
CA THR A 626 45.63 29.68 21.97
C THR A 626 44.96 29.42 23.32
N LEU A 627 45.76 29.53 24.39
CA LEU A 627 45.34 29.39 25.78
C LEU A 627 45.47 30.74 26.49
N SER A 628 44.42 31.12 27.21
CA SER A 628 44.41 32.34 28.03
C SER A 628 43.93 32.04 29.45
N LYS A 629 44.55 32.69 30.44
CA LYS A 629 44.15 32.59 31.84
C LYS A 629 44.52 33.88 32.57
N ALA A 630 43.58 34.41 33.37
CA ALA A 630 43.82 35.62 34.15
C ALA A 630 45.07 35.48 35.04
N GLY A 631 45.96 36.48 35.00
CA GLY A 631 47.24 36.47 35.72
C GLY A 631 48.38 35.74 35.00
N TYR A 632 48.16 35.23 33.79
CA TYR A 632 49.17 34.54 32.99
C TYR A 632 49.28 35.13 31.57
N ALA A 633 50.47 35.05 30.98
CA ALA A 633 50.67 35.40 29.58
C ALA A 633 49.92 34.42 28.66
N ASN A 634 49.39 34.94 27.54
CA ASN A 634 48.78 34.08 26.52
C ASN A 634 49.82 33.12 25.96
N TRP A 635 49.39 31.88 25.73
CA TRP A 635 50.23 30.84 25.15
C TRP A 635 49.60 30.37 23.85
N SER A 636 50.39 30.23 22.78
CA SER A 636 49.92 29.75 21.48
C SER A 636 50.87 28.72 20.88
N GLN A 637 50.33 27.73 20.18
CA GLN A 637 51.09 26.73 19.43
C GLN A 637 50.28 26.21 18.24
N ASP A 638 50.94 26.01 17.11
CA ASP A 638 50.35 25.33 15.96
C ASP A 638 50.31 23.81 16.19
N ALA A 639 49.16 23.23 15.90
CA ALA A 639 48.88 21.80 16.00
C ALA A 639 48.48 21.26 14.64
N LEU A 640 49.24 20.30 14.13
CA LEU A 640 48.88 19.58 12.92
C LEU A 640 47.75 18.59 13.25
N VAL A 641 46.55 18.89 12.77
CA VAL A 641 45.38 18.01 12.86
C VAL A 641 45.39 17.08 11.67
N LYS A 642 45.46 15.77 11.95
CA LYS A 642 45.29 14.74 10.92
C LYS A 642 43.87 14.18 11.00
N ALA A 643 43.30 13.91 9.83
CA ALA A 643 42.00 13.27 9.69
C ALA A 643 41.88 12.03 10.60
N GLY A 644 40.84 12.00 11.44
CA GLY A 644 40.55 10.88 12.34
C GLY A 644 41.55 10.63 13.48
N VAL A 645 42.51 11.53 13.69
CA VAL A 645 43.51 11.44 14.78
C VAL A 645 43.22 12.52 15.84
N THR A 646 43.45 12.18 17.11
CA THR A 646 43.48 13.17 18.20
C THR A 646 44.91 13.65 18.41
N THR A 647 45.22 14.87 17.97
CA THR A 647 46.48 15.54 18.25
C THR A 647 46.48 16.04 19.70
N THR A 648 47.57 15.85 20.43
CA THR A 648 47.67 16.29 21.83
C THR A 648 48.50 17.56 21.93
N VAL A 649 47.98 18.57 22.62
CA VAL A 649 48.62 19.89 22.80
C VAL A 649 48.71 20.21 24.29
N PHE A 650 49.90 20.58 24.74
CA PHE A 650 50.17 20.97 26.13
C PHE A 650 50.72 22.39 26.21
N GLY A 651 50.02 23.26 26.95
CA GLY A 651 50.50 24.62 27.23
C GLY A 651 50.96 24.81 28.67
N LYS A 652 52.20 25.27 28.85
CA LYS A 652 52.69 25.75 30.15
C LYS A 652 52.61 27.28 30.17
N LEU A 653 51.70 27.83 30.98
CA LEU A 653 51.49 29.27 31.06
C LEU A 653 52.42 29.89 32.11
N SER A 654 53.02 31.03 31.78
CA SER A 654 53.87 31.80 32.69
C SER A 654 53.07 32.95 33.31
N PRO A 655 53.19 33.21 34.63
CA PRO A 655 52.58 34.38 35.24
C PRO A 655 53.04 35.67 34.55
N VAL A 656 52.12 36.61 34.35
CA VAL A 656 52.50 37.99 33.99
C VAL A 656 52.91 38.72 35.28
N SER A 657 54.12 39.26 35.27
CA SER A 657 54.74 40.00 36.38
C SER A 657 54.03 41.30 36.70
#